data_AF-A0A937UFP6-F1
#
_entry.id   AF-A0A937UFP6-F1
#
_cell.length_a   1.000
_cell.length_b   1.000
_cell.length_c   1.000
_cell.angle_alpha   90.00
_cell.angle_beta   90.00
_cell.angle_gamma   90.00
#
_symmetry.space_group_name_H-M   'P 1'
#
loop_
_entity.id
_entity.type
_entity.pdbx_description
1 polymer ?
#
loop_
_entity_poly.entity_id
_entity_poly.type
_entity_poly.pdbx_seq_one_letter_code
_entity_poly.pdbx_strand_id
1 'polypeptide(L)'
;MIKAKLWTIALLAALLSPGPVGAAQPETASDILNDSAPAGGLIVQIGCGDPTGAASLRMNDRCLVYSLDADPAKVAKARRTVREAGLSASVWVDHLDGSRLPFAENMVNLLISEDLGEVTMAQVMRVLVPNGLAYVKDKGKWIKTPKPWPAEIDEWTHWMHGPDGNAVAADTVAGPPRRLKWIAGPLWSRSHDSVPGVTSMVSARGRLFYIVDEAPASMSGAAPDKWSLVARDAFNGLELWRIPIGQWGWRTWANQFTVRFTIPTHMPRRLVAVGDRLYVTLGFNAPLTELDAGTGKILRSFEGTQFTDEILYVNGTLIVAINKDRQEPGDKSGASPAPVRKWVAAIDATSGKTRWKTGDYVGLRSKTGPMERISHLSMAAGDGHVFFVDGDRIISLNLADGSESWQVPRPAVPENKMRYDIRITDMCTLVYHDGMVYFAQLDPDREIDWREIRGKAHGLSAATGQELWNRECSSWGWAHPADVFVVDGLVWISGFKDDFYLGLDRKTGEVRRRVSNYRAFDNAHHHRCYSNKATSRYIMTSFRGLEFIDIAGEHTDLNHWVRGTCRLGAFPCNGMVYGTPHPCDCYITSKLNGFVGLLPAGESDVINAASSPRLKKGPAYDRPVSRGQASSSESWPVYRHDRQRSGSTTTTVAAQLEPLWQANLGDELTSPVVADGRVIVALTDARQVVALDRATGRELWRFGAGGRIDTAPTIHKGRAIFGCADGNVYCLRAEDGALIWRFRASPHDRLIGAFGRLESAWPVHGSVLVQGSTVYCTAGRSSFLDGGIYAWALDLETGDVISRERLSSDHDMEIAWGRDQTVDTGVLSDLLVAHGDRIYLRQRPLFAKAKQGQVSEHLRSTAGLLDDSWFHRTRWFLGGVPYAEYLVFNNQGVCGVRARESIGGYGGHFTPGTKGFELFAADLVAPQRRRAAPKAEAKPRVSNRQSGRPRGPSQTPTVSKPSDRWSVRVPVRVTAMVIAGETLFAAGIDDVLYSEDPWAAYEGRKGGRLMAFSVNDGEKLAEYKLSAAPVFDGMAAAHGCIYLSTRGGRLLCYAGE
;
A
#
# COMPACT_ATOMS: atom_id res chain seq x y z
N MET A 1 -37.02 56.89 45.17
CA MET A 1 -37.64 55.81 45.98
C MET A 1 -38.68 55.15 45.08
N ILE A 2 -38.95 53.85 44.96
CA ILE A 2 -38.53 52.57 45.55
C ILE A 2 -39.46 51.55 44.81
N LYS A 3 -38.94 50.36 44.44
CA LYS A 3 -39.66 49.11 44.06
C LYS A 3 -40.49 49.10 42.77
N ALA A 4 -40.71 47.99 42.07
CA ALA A 4 -40.00 46.73 41.78
C ALA A 4 -41.03 45.86 41.02
N LYS A 5 -40.64 45.32 39.85
CA LYS A 5 -41.00 44.01 39.28
C LYS A 5 -42.50 43.58 39.20
N LEU A 6 -43.00 43.36 37.97
CA LEU A 6 -43.07 42.04 37.27
C LEU A 6 -44.32 41.87 36.35
N TRP A 7 -44.07 41.19 35.21
CA TRP A 7 -44.96 40.38 34.36
C TRP A 7 -45.91 41.02 33.30
N THR A 8 -45.45 40.88 32.04
CA THR A 8 -46.16 40.36 30.83
C THR A 8 -46.88 41.27 29.80
N ILE A 9 -46.55 40.95 28.52
CA ILE A 9 -47.26 41.07 27.23
C ILE A 9 -47.04 42.32 26.36
N ALA A 10 -46.79 42.02 25.07
CA ALA A 10 -46.86 42.81 23.82
C ALA A 10 -45.48 43.18 23.24
N LEU A 11 -45.15 42.98 21.96
CA LEU A 11 -45.85 42.49 20.78
C LEU A 11 -44.70 42.29 19.75
N LEU A 12 -44.65 41.18 19.00
CA LEU A 12 -43.82 41.14 17.80
C LEU A 12 -44.52 40.36 16.70
N ALA A 13 -44.86 41.12 15.66
CA ALA A 13 -45.58 40.70 14.48
C ALA A 13 -44.81 39.63 13.71
N ALA A 14 -45.58 38.66 13.21
CA ALA A 14 -45.15 37.57 12.38
C ALA A 14 -44.55 38.04 11.05
N LEU A 15 -43.29 37.67 10.80
CA LEU A 15 -42.77 37.39 9.47
C LEU A 15 -42.65 35.87 9.36
N LEU A 16 -43.49 35.30 8.49
CA LEU A 16 -43.56 33.88 8.15
C LEU A 16 -42.24 33.43 7.52
N SER A 17 -41.39 32.76 8.29
CA SER A 17 -40.38 31.86 7.74
C SER A 17 -41.08 30.58 7.24
N PRO A 18 -40.78 30.06 6.05
CA PRO A 18 -41.26 28.73 5.68
C PRO A 18 -40.64 27.71 6.64
N GLY A 19 -41.49 26.92 7.29
CA GLY A 19 -41.05 25.77 8.09
C GLY A 19 -40.27 24.77 7.22
N PRO A 20 -39.51 23.85 7.83
CA PRO A 20 -38.78 22.84 7.08
C PRO A 20 -39.78 22.05 6.24
N VAL A 21 -39.65 22.15 4.92
CA VAL A 21 -40.35 21.27 3.98
C VAL A 21 -39.88 19.85 4.33
N GLY A 22 -40.79 19.03 4.86
CA GLY A 22 -40.50 17.63 5.13
C GLY A 22 -40.02 16.96 3.85
N ALA A 23 -38.80 16.43 3.85
CA ALA A 23 -38.29 15.67 2.72
C ALA A 23 -39.29 14.54 2.40
N ALA A 24 -39.70 14.44 1.14
CA ALA A 24 -40.57 13.36 0.67
C ALA A 24 -39.90 12.01 1.00
N GLN A 25 -40.67 11.03 1.47
CA GLN A 25 -40.12 9.69 1.68
C GLN A 25 -39.73 9.10 0.31
N PRO A 26 -38.55 8.45 0.21
CA PRO A 26 -38.14 7.85 -1.06
C PRO A 26 -39.11 6.71 -1.42
N GLU A 27 -39.60 6.68 -2.65
CA GLU A 27 -40.48 5.61 -3.14
C GLU A 27 -39.71 4.61 -4.02
N THR A 28 -38.63 5.06 -4.68
CA THR A 28 -37.80 4.27 -5.59
C THR A 28 -36.34 4.15 -5.12
N ALA A 29 -35.60 3.19 -5.68
CA ALA A 29 -34.16 3.09 -5.46
C ALA A 29 -33.41 4.36 -5.93
N SER A 30 -33.88 5.03 -6.99
CA SER A 30 -33.32 6.30 -7.45
C SER A 30 -33.52 7.42 -6.43
N ASP A 31 -34.65 7.46 -5.74
CA ASP A 31 -34.89 8.46 -4.67
C ASP A 31 -33.96 8.23 -3.47
N ILE A 32 -33.74 6.96 -3.10
CA ILE A 32 -32.75 6.58 -2.07
C ILE A 32 -31.36 7.08 -2.48
N LEU A 33 -30.94 6.81 -3.72
CA LEU A 33 -29.63 7.22 -4.21
C LEU A 33 -29.49 8.74 -4.28
N ASN A 34 -30.55 9.49 -4.54
CA ASN A 34 -30.53 10.96 -4.49
C ASN A 34 -30.45 11.50 -3.05
N ASP A 35 -31.14 10.88 -2.09
CA ASP A 35 -31.14 11.27 -0.66
C ASP A 35 -29.85 10.85 0.07
N SER A 36 -29.14 9.83 -0.43
CA SER A 36 -27.97 9.25 0.22
C SER A 36 -26.66 9.40 -0.56
N ALA A 37 -26.71 9.94 -1.79
CA ALA A 37 -25.69 9.94 -2.83
C ALA A 37 -24.24 9.89 -2.29
N PRO A 38 -23.68 8.68 -2.06
CA PRO A 38 -22.31 8.59 -1.62
C PRO A 38 -21.40 9.05 -2.77
N ALA A 39 -20.39 9.86 -2.47
CA ALA A 39 -19.44 10.35 -3.48
C ALA A 39 -18.62 9.21 -4.14
N GLY A 40 -18.64 8.02 -3.54
CA GLY A 40 -18.06 6.76 -3.96
C GLY A 40 -18.22 5.71 -2.84
N GLY A 41 -17.71 4.50 -3.05
CA GLY A 41 -17.69 3.45 -2.02
C GLY A 41 -18.48 2.19 -2.37
N LEU A 42 -18.82 1.39 -1.35
CA LEU A 42 -19.51 0.11 -1.49
C LEU A 42 -21.01 0.24 -1.20
N ILE A 43 -21.82 -0.10 -2.19
CA ILE A 43 -23.29 -0.19 -2.10
C ILE A 43 -23.67 -1.68 -2.06
N VAL A 44 -24.49 -2.07 -1.08
CA VAL A 44 -24.98 -3.45 -0.94
C VAL A 44 -26.50 -3.49 -1.11
N GLN A 45 -26.96 -4.45 -1.90
CA GLN A 45 -28.37 -4.76 -2.05
C GLN A 45 -28.65 -6.19 -1.54
N ILE A 46 -29.73 -6.35 -0.77
CA ILE A 46 -30.28 -7.68 -0.43
C ILE A 46 -31.62 -7.82 -1.14
N GLY A 47 -31.73 -8.82 -2.04
CA GLY A 47 -32.85 -9.09 -2.94
C GLY A 47 -32.61 -8.57 -4.37
N CYS A 48 -32.35 -9.46 -5.34
CA CYS A 48 -31.96 -9.15 -6.72
C CYS A 48 -33.13 -9.07 -7.74
N GLY A 49 -34.38 -8.95 -7.31
CA GLY A 49 -35.60 -9.35 -8.06
C GLY A 49 -36.23 -8.47 -9.17
N ASP A 50 -35.68 -7.30 -9.53
CA ASP A 50 -36.12 -6.30 -10.57
C ASP A 50 -37.27 -5.30 -10.19
N PRO A 51 -37.38 -4.05 -10.76
CA PRO A 51 -36.85 -3.49 -12.03
C PRO A 51 -35.68 -2.49 -11.96
N THR A 52 -35.06 -2.25 -10.81
CA THR A 52 -33.79 -1.50 -10.74
C THR A 52 -32.67 -2.48 -10.38
N GLY A 53 -32.26 -3.30 -11.36
CA GLY A 53 -31.23 -4.32 -11.17
C GLY A 53 -29.94 -3.80 -10.54
N ALA A 54 -29.11 -4.68 -10.00
CA ALA A 54 -27.81 -4.33 -9.36
C ALA A 54 -26.95 -3.35 -10.19
N ALA A 55 -27.12 -3.35 -11.52
CA ALA A 55 -26.51 -2.38 -12.43
C ALA A 55 -26.95 -0.92 -12.19
N SER A 56 -28.24 -0.65 -11.96
CA SER A 56 -28.76 0.72 -11.80
C SER A 56 -28.39 1.39 -10.47
N LEU A 57 -27.92 0.62 -9.49
CA LEU A 57 -27.40 1.16 -8.24
C LEU A 57 -25.99 1.77 -8.40
N ARG A 58 -25.32 1.49 -9.52
CA ARG A 58 -23.99 2.02 -9.80
C ARG A 58 -24.12 3.47 -10.28
N MET A 59 -24.01 4.41 -9.34
CA MET A 59 -24.15 5.86 -9.61
C MET A 59 -23.03 6.44 -10.48
N ASN A 60 -21.81 5.94 -10.33
CA ASN A 60 -20.64 6.39 -11.09
C ASN A 60 -19.51 5.33 -10.97
N ASP A 61 -18.37 5.60 -11.60
CA ASP A 61 -17.24 4.65 -11.62
C ASP A 61 -16.52 4.46 -10.27
N ARG A 62 -16.84 5.27 -9.26
CA ARG A 62 -16.28 5.20 -7.90
C ARG A 62 -17.13 4.34 -6.96
N CYS A 63 -18.29 3.86 -7.42
CA CYS A 63 -19.17 2.97 -6.66
C CYS A 63 -18.98 1.51 -7.11
N LEU A 64 -18.79 0.62 -6.13
CA LEU A 64 -18.95 -0.82 -6.31
C LEU A 64 -20.33 -1.22 -5.82
N VAL A 65 -20.99 -2.12 -6.54
CA VAL A 65 -22.29 -2.66 -6.12
C VAL A 65 -22.16 -4.15 -5.84
N TYR A 66 -22.64 -4.59 -4.69
CA TYR A 66 -22.71 -6.01 -4.33
C TYR A 66 -24.14 -6.40 -4.00
N SER A 67 -24.73 -7.24 -4.83
CA SER A 67 -26.11 -7.70 -4.69
C SER A 67 -26.14 -9.15 -4.19
N LEU A 68 -26.99 -9.42 -3.21
CA LEU A 68 -27.11 -10.69 -2.50
C LEU A 68 -28.55 -11.19 -2.60
N ASP A 69 -28.76 -12.47 -2.92
CA ASP A 69 -30.10 -13.07 -2.90
C ASP A 69 -30.02 -14.52 -2.43
N ALA A 70 -31.03 -14.96 -1.66
CA ALA A 70 -31.15 -16.33 -1.18
C ALA A 70 -31.65 -17.30 -2.27
N ASP A 71 -32.21 -16.80 -3.38
CA ASP A 71 -32.67 -17.60 -4.51
C ASP A 71 -31.56 -17.75 -5.59
N PRO A 72 -30.99 -18.97 -5.77
CA PRO A 72 -29.96 -19.21 -6.78
C PRO A 72 -30.41 -18.89 -8.21
N ALA A 73 -31.71 -19.01 -8.53
CA ALA A 73 -32.22 -18.71 -9.86
C ALA A 73 -32.21 -17.21 -10.15
N LYS A 74 -32.57 -16.37 -9.16
CA LYS A 74 -32.44 -14.91 -9.26
C LYS A 74 -30.99 -14.48 -9.39
N VAL A 75 -30.09 -15.07 -8.59
CA VAL A 75 -28.64 -14.85 -8.70
C VAL A 75 -28.15 -15.17 -10.12
N ALA A 76 -28.53 -16.33 -10.67
CA ALA A 76 -28.13 -16.72 -12.02
C ALA A 76 -28.68 -15.78 -13.12
N LYS A 77 -29.92 -15.30 -12.97
CA LYS A 77 -30.52 -14.29 -13.87
C LYS A 77 -29.76 -12.96 -13.78
N ALA A 78 -29.57 -12.42 -12.58
CA ALA A 78 -28.89 -11.14 -12.37
C ALA A 78 -27.41 -11.16 -12.81
N ARG A 79 -26.69 -12.27 -12.60
CA ARG A 79 -25.33 -12.47 -13.14
C ARG A 79 -25.29 -12.38 -14.66
N ARG A 80 -26.30 -12.94 -15.34
CA ARG A 80 -26.44 -12.86 -16.81
C ARG A 80 -26.60 -11.40 -17.26
N THR A 81 -27.52 -10.68 -16.65
CA THR A 81 -27.79 -9.27 -16.97
C THR A 81 -26.57 -8.38 -16.72
N VAL A 82 -25.88 -8.53 -15.59
CA VAL A 82 -24.65 -7.77 -15.28
C VAL A 82 -23.54 -8.05 -16.30
N ARG A 83 -23.44 -9.30 -16.77
CA ARG A 83 -22.47 -9.69 -17.80
C ARG A 83 -22.81 -9.10 -19.16
N GLU A 84 -24.06 -9.19 -19.60
CA GLU A 84 -24.54 -8.64 -20.86
C GLU A 84 -24.40 -7.10 -20.90
N ALA A 85 -24.49 -6.43 -19.74
CA ALA A 85 -24.25 -5.00 -19.61
C ALA A 85 -22.75 -4.61 -19.53
N GLY A 86 -21.81 -5.57 -19.52
CA GLY A 86 -20.37 -5.28 -19.39
C GLY A 86 -19.95 -4.78 -18.00
N LEU A 87 -20.78 -4.96 -16.97
CA LEU A 87 -20.57 -4.43 -15.61
C LEU A 87 -19.93 -5.44 -14.66
N SER A 88 -19.41 -6.56 -15.18
CA SER A 88 -18.86 -7.66 -14.37
C SER A 88 -17.61 -7.28 -13.57
N ALA A 89 -16.96 -6.14 -13.85
CA ALA A 89 -15.83 -5.65 -13.05
C ALA A 89 -16.27 -4.83 -11.83
N SER A 90 -17.48 -4.25 -11.83
CA SER A 90 -17.94 -3.26 -10.84
C SER A 90 -19.24 -3.64 -10.12
N VAL A 91 -19.92 -4.70 -10.57
CA VAL A 91 -21.14 -5.22 -9.96
C VAL A 91 -20.98 -6.72 -9.65
N TRP A 92 -21.16 -7.07 -8.38
CA TRP A 92 -21.17 -8.44 -7.88
C TRP A 92 -22.60 -8.88 -7.62
N VAL A 93 -22.87 -10.14 -7.96
CA VAL A 93 -24.12 -10.80 -7.60
C VAL A 93 -23.73 -12.14 -7.00
N ASP A 94 -24.12 -12.39 -5.75
CA ASP A 94 -23.81 -13.64 -5.07
C ASP A 94 -24.99 -14.20 -4.26
N HIS A 95 -24.88 -15.48 -3.96
CA HIS A 95 -25.86 -16.19 -3.15
C HIS A 95 -25.68 -15.87 -1.68
N LEU A 96 -26.76 -15.47 -1.01
CA LEU A 96 -26.79 -15.27 0.44
C LEU A 96 -27.14 -16.59 1.13
N ASP A 97 -26.15 -17.19 1.80
CA ASP A 97 -26.30 -18.44 2.55
C ASP A 97 -26.42 -18.11 4.06
N GLY A 98 -27.66 -18.04 4.55
CA GLY A 98 -27.98 -17.74 5.96
C GLY A 98 -27.98 -16.26 6.34
N SER A 99 -27.82 -15.98 7.64
CA SER A 99 -28.03 -14.65 8.24
C SER A 99 -26.79 -13.72 8.25
N ARG A 100 -25.61 -14.22 7.86
CA ARG A 100 -24.35 -13.47 7.99
C ARG A 100 -23.89 -12.88 6.65
N LEU A 101 -23.73 -11.57 6.61
CA LEU A 101 -23.16 -10.87 5.45
C LEU A 101 -21.65 -11.15 5.31
N PRO A 102 -21.13 -11.37 4.08
CA PRO A 102 -19.76 -11.83 3.86
C PRO A 102 -18.69 -10.76 4.07
N PHE A 103 -19.06 -9.50 4.30
CA PHE A 103 -18.12 -8.38 4.41
C PHE A 103 -17.45 -8.32 5.79
N ALA A 104 -16.20 -7.84 5.82
CA ALA A 104 -15.59 -7.38 7.06
C ALA A 104 -16.42 -6.25 7.72
N GLU A 105 -16.26 -6.05 9.01
CA GLU A 105 -16.91 -4.99 9.79
C GLU A 105 -16.55 -3.60 9.26
N ASN A 106 -17.49 -2.65 9.16
CA ASN A 106 -17.23 -1.31 8.57
C ASN A 106 -16.70 -1.36 7.12
N MET A 107 -17.49 -1.84 6.16
CA MET A 107 -17.15 -1.85 4.73
C MET A 107 -18.17 -1.14 3.84
N VAL A 108 -19.45 -1.18 4.22
CA VAL A 108 -20.58 -0.80 3.37
C VAL A 108 -20.98 0.64 3.64
N ASN A 109 -20.97 1.48 2.61
CA ASN A 109 -21.39 2.88 2.70
C ASN A 109 -22.92 3.01 2.69
N LEU A 110 -23.58 2.20 1.86
CA LEU A 110 -25.03 2.20 1.69
C LEU A 110 -25.54 0.76 1.58
N LEU A 111 -26.48 0.37 2.43
CA LEU A 111 -27.20 -0.91 2.33
C LEU A 111 -28.67 -0.66 2.00
N ILE A 112 -29.21 -1.37 1.01
CA ILE A 112 -30.60 -1.26 0.57
C ILE A 112 -31.23 -2.64 0.59
N SER A 113 -32.40 -2.77 1.21
CA SER A 113 -33.12 -4.05 1.24
C SER A 113 -34.62 -3.84 1.41
N GLU A 114 -35.42 -4.42 0.52
CA GLU A 114 -36.87 -4.49 0.72
C GLU A 114 -37.26 -5.52 1.79
N ASP A 115 -36.50 -6.62 1.86
CA ASP A 115 -36.64 -7.68 2.84
C ASP A 115 -35.25 -8.22 3.17
N LEU A 116 -34.89 -8.16 4.45
CA LEU A 116 -33.61 -8.65 4.94
C LEU A 116 -33.56 -10.18 5.01
N GLY A 117 -34.70 -10.86 4.92
CA GLY A 117 -34.80 -12.30 5.15
C GLY A 117 -34.27 -12.67 6.53
N GLU A 118 -33.26 -13.54 6.57
CA GLU A 118 -32.62 -13.98 7.81
C GLU A 118 -31.57 -13.00 8.37
N VAL A 119 -31.20 -11.95 7.63
CA VAL A 119 -30.16 -11.00 8.06
C VAL A 119 -30.72 -10.07 9.13
N THR A 120 -30.04 -9.97 10.27
CA THR A 120 -30.47 -9.09 11.35
C THR A 120 -29.94 -7.65 11.16
N MET A 121 -30.63 -6.66 11.74
CA MET A 121 -30.11 -5.28 11.79
C MET A 121 -28.76 -5.18 12.51
N ALA A 122 -28.44 -6.08 13.45
CA ALA A 122 -27.11 -6.15 14.05
C ALA A 122 -26.02 -6.52 13.02
N GLN A 123 -26.32 -7.43 12.10
CA GLN A 123 -25.41 -7.74 10.98
C GLN A 123 -25.29 -6.59 9.98
N VAL A 124 -26.38 -5.88 9.69
CA VAL A 124 -26.36 -4.66 8.88
C VAL A 124 -25.46 -3.60 9.52
N MET A 125 -25.66 -3.30 10.82
CA MET A 125 -24.86 -2.33 11.55
C MET A 125 -23.40 -2.75 11.68
N ARG A 126 -23.09 -4.05 11.76
CA ARG A 126 -21.71 -4.54 11.76
C ARG A 126 -20.98 -4.16 10.46
N VAL A 127 -21.62 -4.32 9.30
CA VAL A 127 -20.97 -4.09 8.01
C VAL A 127 -21.00 -2.64 7.55
N LEU A 128 -21.94 -1.82 8.02
CA LEU A 128 -21.96 -0.40 7.69
C LEU A 128 -20.69 0.31 8.19
N VAL A 129 -20.11 1.18 7.38
CA VAL A 129 -19.08 2.12 7.83
C VAL A 129 -19.66 3.12 8.84
N PRO A 130 -18.89 3.67 9.77
CA PRO A 130 -19.31 4.85 10.53
C PRO A 130 -19.86 5.96 9.61
N ASN A 131 -21.01 6.54 9.96
CA ASN A 131 -21.81 7.45 9.13
C ASN A 131 -22.42 6.83 7.85
N GLY A 132 -22.30 5.52 7.63
CA GLY A 132 -22.99 4.80 6.57
C GLY A 132 -24.49 4.68 6.83
N LEU A 133 -25.27 4.39 5.78
CA LEU A 133 -26.72 4.38 5.81
C LEU A 133 -27.29 3.00 5.44
N ALA A 134 -28.31 2.55 6.16
CA ALA A 134 -29.19 1.47 5.74
C ALA A 134 -30.58 2.00 5.40
N TYR A 135 -31.14 1.56 4.27
CA TYR A 135 -32.54 1.71 3.91
C TYR A 135 -33.16 0.32 3.89
N VAL A 136 -34.05 0.07 4.84
CA VAL A 136 -34.77 -1.21 4.96
C VAL A 136 -36.26 -0.93 4.96
N LYS A 137 -37.03 -1.68 4.17
CA LYS A 137 -38.48 -1.51 4.10
C LYS A 137 -39.14 -2.19 5.31
N ASP A 138 -39.96 -1.44 6.05
CA ASP A 138 -40.83 -1.95 7.10
C ASP A 138 -42.28 -1.56 6.80
N LYS A 139 -43.18 -2.55 6.73
CA LYS A 139 -44.61 -2.36 6.42
C LYS A 139 -44.85 -1.47 5.18
N GLY A 140 -44.05 -1.67 4.14
CA GLY A 140 -44.14 -0.93 2.88
C GLY A 140 -43.45 0.44 2.87
N LYS A 141 -42.87 0.91 3.98
CA LYS A 141 -42.19 2.20 4.09
C LYS A 141 -40.68 2.01 4.25
N TRP A 142 -39.89 2.85 3.59
CA TRP A 142 -38.44 2.85 3.75
C TRP A 142 -38.02 3.50 5.07
N ILE A 143 -37.21 2.79 5.85
CA ILE A 143 -36.63 3.26 7.11
C ILE A 143 -35.14 3.54 6.90
N LYS A 144 -34.75 4.82 7.00
CA LYS A 144 -33.36 5.29 6.95
C LYS A 144 -32.71 5.17 8.32
N THR A 145 -31.66 4.36 8.44
CA THR A 145 -30.93 4.14 9.69
C THR A 145 -29.45 4.46 9.51
N PRO A 146 -28.92 5.52 10.14
CA PRO A 146 -27.49 5.81 10.11
C PRO A 146 -26.71 5.00 11.14
N LYS A 147 -25.47 4.61 10.80
CA LYS A 147 -24.53 4.09 11.79
C LYS A 147 -23.81 5.24 12.50
N PRO A 148 -23.85 5.32 13.84
CA PRO A 148 -23.15 6.38 14.57
C PRO A 148 -21.63 6.25 14.44
N TRP A 149 -20.93 7.38 14.60
CA TRP A 149 -19.49 7.39 14.77
C TRP A 149 -19.11 6.81 16.15
N PRO A 150 -18.22 5.79 16.22
CA PRO A 150 -17.76 5.26 17.50
C PRO A 150 -16.98 6.31 18.31
N ALA A 151 -17.22 6.38 19.62
CA ALA A 151 -16.55 7.34 20.50
C ALA A 151 -15.07 6.99 20.74
N GLU A 152 -14.71 5.73 20.48
CA GLU A 152 -13.41 5.13 20.76
C GLU A 152 -12.37 5.36 19.65
N ILE A 153 -12.82 5.83 18.47
CA ILE A 153 -11.96 6.06 17.31
C ILE A 153 -11.81 7.54 17.01
N ASP A 154 -10.66 7.91 16.47
CA ASP A 154 -10.29 9.31 16.25
C ASP A 154 -9.99 9.63 14.79
N GLU A 155 -9.95 10.91 14.45
CA GLU A 155 -9.55 11.44 13.16
C GLU A 155 -8.07 11.90 13.19
N TRP A 156 -7.53 12.38 12.07
CA TRP A 156 -6.15 12.88 11.99
C TRP A 156 -6.10 14.09 11.05
N THR A 157 -6.62 15.21 11.51
CA THR A 157 -6.95 16.39 10.69
C THR A 157 -5.74 17.15 10.13
N HIS A 158 -4.58 17.06 10.79
CA HIS A 158 -3.35 17.77 10.46
C HIS A 158 -2.13 16.83 10.39
N TRP A 159 -0.98 17.34 9.98
CA TRP A 159 0.28 16.60 9.93
C TRP A 159 0.60 15.83 11.23
N MET A 160 0.54 16.51 12.38
CA MET A 160 0.70 15.91 13.72
C MET A 160 -0.64 15.87 14.45
N HIS A 161 -1.63 15.17 13.86
CA HIS A 161 -2.98 14.93 14.37
C HIS A 161 -3.88 16.18 14.41
N GLY A 162 -3.58 17.13 15.28
CA GLY A 162 -4.33 18.37 15.49
C GLY A 162 -3.51 19.63 15.20
N PRO A 163 -4.13 20.81 15.37
CA PRO A 163 -3.41 22.08 15.25
C PRO A 163 -2.45 22.34 16.43
N ASP A 164 -2.55 21.55 17.49
CA ASP A 164 -1.73 21.60 18.70
C ASP A 164 -0.33 20.98 18.50
N GLY A 165 -0.12 20.26 17.39
CA GLY A 165 1.16 19.63 17.06
C GLY A 165 1.45 18.34 17.83
N ASN A 166 0.51 17.87 18.67
CA ASN A 166 0.66 16.67 19.47
C ASN A 166 0.43 15.44 18.59
N ALA A 167 1.47 14.69 18.25
CA ALA A 167 1.39 13.54 17.34
C ALA A 167 0.76 12.28 17.98
N VAL A 168 -0.42 12.45 18.59
CA VAL A 168 -1.14 11.48 19.42
C VAL A 168 -2.59 11.42 18.97
N ALA A 169 -3.05 10.24 18.54
CA ALA A 169 -4.48 10.02 18.38
C ALA A 169 -5.15 9.73 19.73
N ALA A 170 -6.32 10.29 19.97
CA ALA A 170 -7.22 9.91 21.06
C ALA A 170 -7.85 8.52 20.84
N ASP A 171 -7.54 7.87 19.72
CA ASP A 171 -8.00 6.53 19.36
C ASP A 171 -7.58 5.50 20.42
N THR A 172 -8.53 4.71 20.89
CA THR A 172 -8.31 3.61 21.84
C THR A 172 -8.40 2.23 21.17
N VAL A 173 -8.88 2.17 19.93
CA VAL A 173 -9.03 0.94 19.16
C VAL A 173 -7.74 0.65 18.38
N ALA A 174 -7.19 1.66 17.69
CA ALA A 174 -5.95 1.54 16.93
C ALA A 174 -4.82 0.97 17.79
N GLY A 175 -4.14 -0.05 17.28
CA GLY A 175 -3.16 -0.81 18.05
C GLY A 175 -2.40 -1.81 17.18
N PRO A 176 -1.67 -2.76 17.81
CA PRO A 176 -0.86 -3.73 17.10
C PRO A 176 -1.64 -4.51 16.03
N PRO A 177 -1.19 -4.51 14.77
CA PRO A 177 -1.96 -5.06 13.66
C PRO A 177 -2.02 -6.59 13.71
N ARG A 178 -3.21 -7.14 13.43
CA ARG A 178 -3.48 -8.59 13.35
C ARG A 178 -4.35 -8.98 12.16
N ARG A 179 -5.11 -8.04 11.58
CA ARG A 179 -6.04 -8.30 10.48
C ARG A 179 -5.89 -7.25 9.40
N LEU A 180 -5.98 -7.66 8.13
CA LEU A 180 -6.01 -6.73 7.02
C LEU A 180 -7.43 -6.18 6.87
N LYS A 181 -7.53 -4.85 6.76
CA LYS A 181 -8.80 -4.20 6.44
C LYS A 181 -8.96 -3.95 4.96
N TRP A 182 -7.91 -3.40 4.34
CA TRP A 182 -7.82 -3.25 2.90
C TRP A 182 -6.37 -3.06 2.45
N ILE A 183 -6.12 -3.32 1.17
CA ILE A 183 -4.83 -3.09 0.49
C ILE A 183 -5.05 -2.41 -0.86
N ALA A 184 -4.19 -1.46 -1.22
CA ALA A 184 -4.24 -0.74 -2.49
C ALA A 184 -2.84 -0.50 -3.07
N GLY A 185 -2.78 -0.15 -4.36
CA GLY A 185 -1.54 0.24 -5.02
C GLY A 185 -1.12 1.69 -4.71
N PRO A 186 0.05 2.11 -5.24
CA PRO A 186 1.06 1.27 -5.87
C PRO A 186 1.74 0.35 -4.83
N LEU A 187 2.17 -0.85 -5.23
CA LEU A 187 2.87 -1.78 -4.32
C LEU A 187 4.16 -1.15 -3.76
N TRP A 188 4.88 -0.44 -4.62
CA TRP A 188 6.12 0.23 -4.28
C TRP A 188 5.99 1.71 -4.58
N SER A 189 6.51 2.56 -3.69
CA SER A 189 6.78 3.94 -4.07
C SER A 189 7.98 4.02 -5.01
N ARG A 190 8.28 5.20 -5.53
CA ARG A 190 9.54 5.44 -6.24
C ARG A 190 10.77 4.98 -5.47
N SER A 191 11.81 4.66 -6.23
CA SER A 191 13.13 4.24 -5.77
C SER A 191 13.54 4.89 -4.45
N HIS A 192 14.11 4.07 -3.57
CA HIS A 192 14.62 4.50 -2.28
C HIS A 192 15.59 5.68 -2.39
N ASP A 193 16.26 5.85 -3.52
CA ASP A 193 17.21 6.93 -3.77
C ASP A 193 16.57 8.17 -4.43
N SER A 194 15.25 8.34 -4.35
CA SER A 194 14.50 9.49 -4.86
C SER A 194 13.66 10.16 -3.76
N VAL A 195 12.90 11.21 -4.10
CA VAL A 195 11.91 11.84 -3.21
C VAL A 195 10.88 10.80 -2.76
N PRO A 196 10.47 10.76 -1.47
CA PRO A 196 9.48 9.78 -1.00
C PRO A 196 8.18 9.94 -1.79
N GLY A 197 7.62 8.83 -2.29
CA GLY A 197 6.46 8.86 -3.16
C GLY A 197 5.14 9.22 -2.47
N VAL A 198 5.10 9.37 -1.14
CA VAL A 198 3.96 9.94 -0.43
C VAL A 198 4.49 11.02 0.52
N THR A 199 3.95 12.23 0.45
CA THR A 199 4.50 13.38 1.21
C THR A 199 3.60 13.83 2.36
N SER A 200 2.30 13.58 2.27
CA SER A 200 1.31 14.14 3.19
C SER A 200 0.15 13.17 3.34
N MET A 201 -0.43 13.05 4.54
CA MET A 201 -1.65 12.30 4.78
C MET A 201 -2.41 12.86 5.98
N VAL A 202 -3.73 12.99 5.84
CA VAL A 202 -4.68 13.39 6.90
C VAL A 202 -5.99 12.60 6.76
N SER A 203 -6.83 12.60 7.80
CA SER A 203 -8.14 11.94 7.81
C SER A 203 -9.21 12.79 8.48
N ALA A 204 -10.40 12.83 7.86
CA ALA A 204 -11.60 13.44 8.43
C ALA A 204 -12.88 12.79 7.86
N ARG A 205 -13.89 12.61 8.72
CA ARG A 205 -15.18 11.96 8.47
C ARG A 205 -15.07 10.63 7.73
N GLY A 206 -14.14 9.77 8.15
CA GLY A 206 -13.95 8.44 7.54
C GLY A 206 -13.35 8.47 6.14
N ARG A 207 -12.68 9.56 5.74
CA ARG A 207 -11.93 9.68 4.49
C ARG A 207 -10.45 9.89 4.77
N LEU A 208 -9.61 9.34 3.92
CA LEU A 208 -8.16 9.57 3.89
C LEU A 208 -7.81 10.48 2.72
N PHE A 209 -7.01 11.51 2.99
CA PHE A 209 -6.50 12.42 1.97
C PHE A 209 -4.98 12.36 1.97
N TYR A 210 -4.36 12.16 0.82
CA TYR A 210 -2.91 12.04 0.72
C TYR A 210 -2.37 12.50 -0.63
N ILE A 211 -1.10 12.88 -0.65
CA ILE A 211 -0.40 13.32 -1.87
C ILE A 211 0.64 12.27 -2.25
N VAL A 212 0.52 11.73 -3.46
CA VAL A 212 1.30 10.58 -3.96
C VAL A 212 1.90 10.82 -5.34
N ASP A 213 3.13 10.34 -5.57
CA ASP A 213 3.78 10.18 -6.88
C ASP A 213 3.69 8.71 -7.33
N GLU A 214 2.96 8.46 -8.41
CA GLU A 214 2.77 7.13 -8.99
C GLU A 214 3.64 6.90 -10.25
N ALA A 215 4.71 7.67 -10.43
CA ALA A 215 5.73 7.35 -11.42
C ALA A 215 6.36 5.96 -11.15
N PRO A 216 6.74 5.20 -12.19
CA PRO A 216 7.23 3.82 -12.02
C PRO A 216 8.40 3.69 -11.03
N ALA A 217 8.30 2.69 -10.14
CA ALA A 217 9.19 2.51 -9.00
C ALA A 217 10.68 2.29 -9.36
N SER A 218 10.93 1.80 -10.57
CA SER A 218 12.27 1.54 -11.11
C SER A 218 13.01 2.82 -11.56
N MET A 219 12.29 3.93 -11.81
CA MET A 219 12.84 5.14 -12.40
C MET A 219 13.14 6.22 -11.36
N SER A 220 14.39 6.69 -11.34
CA SER A 220 14.86 7.72 -10.42
C SER A 220 15.41 8.91 -11.19
N GLY A 221 14.86 10.10 -10.96
CA GLY A 221 15.40 11.38 -11.45
C GLY A 221 15.28 11.65 -12.95
N ALA A 222 15.26 10.62 -13.80
CA ALA A 222 15.21 10.77 -15.26
C ALA A 222 13.81 11.13 -15.78
N ALA A 223 12.79 10.40 -15.31
CA ALA A 223 11.42 10.64 -15.73
C ALA A 223 10.78 11.80 -14.92
N PRO A 224 9.75 12.48 -15.47
CA PRO A 224 8.92 13.41 -14.72
C PRO A 224 8.31 12.76 -13.47
N ASP A 225 7.65 13.55 -12.64
CA ASP A 225 6.93 13.06 -11.46
C ASP A 225 5.43 13.07 -11.78
N LYS A 226 4.62 12.17 -11.18
CA LYS A 226 3.16 12.07 -11.38
C LYS A 226 2.42 12.29 -10.06
N TRP A 227 2.50 13.51 -9.55
CA TRP A 227 1.87 13.88 -8.29
C TRP A 227 0.35 14.01 -8.39
N SER A 228 -0.36 13.52 -7.39
CA SER A 228 -1.81 13.67 -7.25
C SER A 228 -2.22 13.84 -5.79
N LEU A 229 -3.24 14.65 -5.54
CA LEU A 229 -4.04 14.62 -4.32
C LEU A 229 -5.12 13.56 -4.49
N VAL A 230 -5.22 12.63 -3.55
CA VAL A 230 -6.15 11.49 -3.62
C VAL A 230 -7.00 11.46 -2.37
N ALA A 231 -8.30 11.20 -2.54
CA ALA A 231 -9.19 10.81 -1.46
C ALA A 231 -9.58 9.34 -1.56
N ARG A 232 -9.60 8.67 -0.42
CA ARG A 232 -9.98 7.26 -0.28
C ARG A 232 -10.92 7.10 0.90
N ASP A 233 -11.87 6.18 0.78
CA ASP A 233 -12.67 5.75 1.93
C ASP A 233 -11.74 5.07 2.94
N ALA A 234 -11.73 5.56 4.19
CA ALA A 234 -10.80 5.09 5.21
C ALA A 234 -11.08 3.64 5.64
N PHE A 235 -12.33 3.19 5.51
CA PHE A 235 -12.81 1.91 6.01
C PHE A 235 -12.75 0.82 4.95
N ASN A 236 -13.08 1.06 3.68
CA ASN A 236 -13.00 0.02 2.65
C ASN A 236 -11.84 0.20 1.65
N GLY A 237 -11.13 1.33 1.70
CA GLY A 237 -9.97 1.56 0.86
C GLY A 237 -10.31 1.85 -0.60
N LEU A 238 -11.56 2.17 -0.97
CA LEU A 238 -11.92 2.54 -2.34
C LEU A 238 -11.55 4.01 -2.63
N GLU A 239 -10.99 4.25 -3.81
CA GLU A 239 -10.64 5.61 -4.25
C GLU A 239 -11.91 6.39 -4.57
N LEU A 240 -12.08 7.55 -3.94
CA LEU A 240 -13.26 8.41 -4.10
C LEU A 240 -13.05 9.44 -5.20
N TRP A 241 -11.87 10.05 -5.25
CA TRP A 241 -11.50 11.00 -6.28
C TRP A 241 -9.99 11.25 -6.28
N ARG A 242 -9.51 11.83 -7.38
CA ARG A 242 -8.10 12.16 -7.62
C ARG A 242 -7.97 13.47 -8.39
N ILE A 243 -7.02 14.29 -7.98
CA ILE A 243 -6.70 15.58 -8.60
C ILE A 243 -5.19 15.60 -8.88
N PRO A 244 -4.76 15.68 -10.16
CA PRO A 244 -3.35 15.85 -10.50
C PRO A 244 -2.77 17.15 -9.89
N ILE A 245 -1.54 17.09 -9.38
CA ILE A 245 -0.81 18.25 -8.84
C ILE A 245 0.42 18.53 -9.71
N GLY A 246 0.52 19.75 -10.23
CA GLY A 246 1.73 20.23 -10.90
C GLY A 246 2.76 20.79 -9.92
N GLN A 247 4.05 20.78 -10.28
CA GLN A 247 5.12 21.45 -9.51
C GLN A 247 5.14 21.06 -8.01
N TRP A 248 5.18 19.75 -7.69
CA TRP A 248 5.23 19.23 -6.30
C TRP A 248 6.48 18.39 -6.00
N GLY A 249 7.31 18.14 -7.01
CA GLY A 249 8.52 17.32 -6.89
C GLY A 249 9.82 18.10 -6.90
N TRP A 250 10.95 17.40 -6.86
CA TRP A 250 12.28 18.00 -6.65
C TRP A 250 12.65 19.10 -7.63
N ARG A 251 12.17 19.01 -8.87
CA ARG A 251 12.39 20.02 -9.92
C ARG A 251 11.81 21.39 -9.56
N THR A 252 10.96 21.46 -8.53
CA THR A 252 10.33 22.70 -8.09
C THR A 252 11.22 23.51 -7.16
N TRP A 253 12.07 22.84 -6.36
CA TRP A 253 12.93 23.50 -5.36
C TRP A 253 14.43 23.30 -5.60
N ALA A 254 14.82 22.48 -6.59
CA ALA A 254 16.23 22.20 -6.87
C ALA A 254 16.54 22.10 -8.38
N ASN A 255 17.74 22.54 -8.74
CA ASN A 255 18.28 22.48 -10.11
C ASN A 255 18.97 21.15 -10.44
N GLN A 256 19.20 20.31 -9.44
CA GLN A 256 19.84 19.02 -9.56
C GLN A 256 18.99 18.00 -8.81
N PHE A 257 19.07 16.74 -9.27
CA PHE A 257 18.29 15.65 -8.70
C PHE A 257 18.48 15.56 -7.18
N THR A 258 17.37 15.56 -6.44
CA THR A 258 17.38 15.41 -4.98
C THR A 258 16.93 14.01 -4.56
N VAL A 259 17.37 13.59 -3.37
CA VAL A 259 17.07 12.28 -2.80
C VAL A 259 16.16 12.44 -1.59
N ARG A 260 15.68 11.33 -1.01
CA ARG A 260 14.79 11.29 0.17
C ARG A 260 15.18 12.15 1.38
N PHE A 261 16.42 12.62 1.44
CA PHE A 261 16.96 13.39 2.55
C PHE A 261 17.05 14.88 2.26
N THR A 262 17.01 15.29 0.99
CA THR A 262 17.09 16.69 0.55
C THR A 262 15.72 17.19 0.07
N ILE A 263 14.70 16.96 0.89
CA ILE A 263 13.30 17.36 0.64
C ILE A 263 12.86 18.42 1.64
N PRO A 264 12.03 19.42 1.24
CA PRO A 264 11.49 20.40 2.17
C PRO A 264 10.71 19.71 3.31
N THR A 265 11.08 19.99 4.56
CA THR A 265 10.47 19.37 5.75
C THR A 265 9.03 19.79 6.00
N HIS A 266 8.59 20.90 5.38
CA HIS A 266 7.23 21.40 5.49
C HIS A 266 6.24 20.75 4.51
N MET A 267 6.70 19.90 3.57
CA MET A 267 5.80 19.23 2.60
C MET A 267 4.59 18.55 3.24
N PRO A 268 4.71 17.84 4.37
CA PRO A 268 3.57 17.20 5.01
C PRO A 268 2.57 18.19 5.66
N ARG A 269 3.00 19.43 5.93
CA ARG A 269 2.25 20.46 6.66
C ARG A 269 1.31 21.32 5.79
N ARG A 270 1.14 20.93 4.53
CA ARG A 270 0.40 21.66 3.49
C ARG A 270 -0.96 21.05 3.16
N LEU A 271 -1.47 20.16 4.01
CA LEU A 271 -2.73 19.45 3.84
C LEU A 271 -3.45 19.37 5.19
N VAL A 272 -4.69 19.88 5.25
CA VAL A 272 -5.53 19.88 6.45
C VAL A 272 -6.96 19.50 6.06
N ALA A 273 -7.58 18.58 6.80
CA ALA A 273 -8.96 18.13 6.59
C ALA A 273 -9.80 18.36 7.84
N VAL A 274 -10.92 19.06 7.72
CA VAL A 274 -11.83 19.34 8.85
C VAL A 274 -13.27 19.18 8.39
N GLY A 275 -13.97 18.21 8.96
CA GLY A 275 -15.34 17.91 8.57
C GLY A 275 -15.43 17.56 7.07
N ASP A 276 -16.22 18.33 6.33
CA ASP A 276 -16.39 18.19 4.87
C ASP A 276 -15.55 19.18 4.05
N ARG A 277 -14.55 19.82 4.66
CA ARG A 277 -13.62 20.74 4.01
C ARG A 277 -12.20 20.20 4.00
N LEU A 278 -11.51 20.46 2.89
CA LEU A 278 -10.10 20.15 2.70
C LEU A 278 -9.35 21.42 2.30
N TYR A 279 -8.26 21.72 2.98
CA TYR A 279 -7.39 22.86 2.72
C TYR A 279 -6.01 22.38 2.29
N VAL A 280 -5.55 22.81 1.12
CA VAL A 280 -4.32 22.32 0.49
C VAL A 280 -3.71 23.37 -0.44
N THR A 281 -2.40 23.26 -0.70
CA THR A 281 -1.76 23.95 -1.82
C THR A 281 -1.68 23.00 -3.02
N LEU A 282 -2.35 23.32 -4.14
CA LEU A 282 -2.34 22.48 -5.36
C LEU A 282 -1.08 22.73 -6.22
N GLY A 283 0.08 22.76 -5.57
CA GLY A 283 1.39 23.07 -6.14
C GLY A 283 2.30 23.70 -5.08
N PHE A 284 3.61 23.54 -5.21
CA PHE A 284 4.56 23.99 -4.17
C PHE A 284 4.54 25.50 -3.93
N ASN A 285 4.24 26.28 -4.97
CA ASN A 285 4.11 27.76 -4.89
C ASN A 285 2.66 28.23 -5.03
N ALA A 286 1.70 27.30 -5.11
CA ALA A 286 0.29 27.61 -5.31
C ALA A 286 -0.32 28.30 -4.07
N PRO A 287 -1.39 29.09 -4.24
CA PRO A 287 -2.16 29.61 -3.11
C PRO A 287 -2.85 28.47 -2.35
N LEU A 288 -3.22 28.77 -1.11
CA LEU A 288 -4.14 27.93 -0.35
C LEU A 288 -5.45 27.79 -1.11
N THR A 289 -5.96 26.56 -1.19
CA THR A 289 -7.19 26.20 -1.89
C THR A 289 -8.09 25.41 -0.95
N GLU A 290 -9.38 25.73 -0.95
CA GLU A 290 -10.42 24.97 -0.25
C GLU A 290 -11.15 24.07 -1.25
N LEU A 291 -11.31 22.81 -0.89
CA LEU A 291 -12.02 21.80 -1.64
C LEU A 291 -13.14 21.20 -0.80
N ASP A 292 -14.19 20.76 -1.50
CA ASP A 292 -15.17 19.84 -0.94
C ASP A 292 -14.50 18.48 -0.74
N ALA A 293 -14.45 18.01 0.52
CA ALA A 293 -13.73 16.80 0.88
C ALA A 293 -14.38 15.53 0.29
N GLY A 294 -15.68 15.56 0.02
CA GLY A 294 -16.41 14.42 -0.55
C GLY A 294 -16.16 14.24 -2.04
N THR A 295 -16.11 15.34 -2.79
CA THR A 295 -16.12 15.33 -4.26
C THR A 295 -14.78 15.72 -4.90
N GLY A 296 -13.91 16.40 -4.16
CA GLY A 296 -12.69 17.02 -4.68
C GLY A 296 -12.95 18.30 -5.47
N LYS A 297 -14.19 18.82 -5.49
CA LYS A 297 -14.50 20.07 -6.18
C LYS A 297 -13.80 21.24 -5.49
N ILE A 298 -13.04 22.03 -6.24
CA ILE A 298 -12.49 23.30 -5.75
C ILE A 298 -13.66 24.24 -5.44
N LEU A 299 -13.72 24.71 -4.19
CA LEU A 299 -14.74 25.63 -3.72
C LEU A 299 -14.27 27.07 -3.86
N ARG A 300 -13.00 27.34 -3.53
CA ARG A 300 -12.33 28.64 -3.72
C ARG A 300 -10.81 28.53 -3.51
N SER A 301 -10.10 29.57 -3.95
CA SER A 301 -8.69 29.80 -3.63
C SER A 301 -8.56 31.10 -2.81
N PHE A 302 -7.66 31.11 -1.83
CA PHE A 302 -7.43 32.27 -0.98
C PHE A 302 -6.35 33.17 -1.61
N GLU A 303 -6.75 34.30 -2.18
CA GLU A 303 -5.81 35.24 -2.78
C GLU A 303 -4.81 35.80 -1.76
N GLY A 304 -3.59 36.11 -2.20
CA GLY A 304 -2.52 36.63 -1.33
C GLY A 304 -1.84 35.57 -0.44
N THR A 305 -2.17 34.29 -0.63
CA THR A 305 -1.59 33.14 0.07
C THR A 305 -0.68 32.29 -0.83
N GLN A 306 -0.26 32.80 -1.99
CA GLN A 306 0.77 32.14 -2.80
C GLN A 306 2.02 31.86 -1.95
N PHE A 307 2.69 30.74 -2.18
CA PHE A 307 3.84 30.29 -1.38
C PHE A 307 3.52 29.95 0.08
N THR A 308 2.29 29.53 0.39
CA THR A 308 1.95 28.95 1.69
C THR A 308 2.73 27.65 1.90
N ASP A 309 3.45 27.52 3.01
CA ASP A 309 4.24 26.33 3.31
C ASP A 309 3.79 25.52 4.52
N GLU A 310 2.93 26.09 5.37
CA GLU A 310 2.34 25.43 6.54
C GLU A 310 0.92 25.96 6.79
N ILE A 311 0.00 25.05 7.17
CA ILE A 311 -1.43 25.34 7.38
C ILE A 311 -1.87 24.74 8.72
N LEU A 312 -2.54 25.53 9.56
CA LEU A 312 -3.32 25.06 10.70
C LEU A 312 -4.77 25.53 10.56
N TYR A 313 -5.71 24.75 11.11
CA TYR A 313 -7.09 25.14 11.30
C TYR A 313 -7.43 25.09 12.79
N VAL A 314 -7.90 26.22 13.33
CA VAL A 314 -8.26 26.37 14.75
C VAL A 314 -9.57 27.14 14.84
N ASN A 315 -10.63 26.50 15.35
CA ASN A 315 -11.91 27.14 15.68
C ASN A 315 -12.45 28.07 14.57
N GLY A 316 -12.52 27.59 13.32
CA GLY A 316 -12.99 28.39 12.19
C GLY A 316 -11.99 29.40 11.61
N THR A 317 -10.73 29.35 12.05
CA THR A 317 -9.65 30.24 11.58
C THR A 317 -8.54 29.40 10.96
N LEU A 318 -8.12 29.74 9.75
CA LEU A 318 -6.93 29.20 9.09
C LEU A 318 -5.72 30.04 9.47
N ILE A 319 -4.67 29.40 9.97
CA ILE A 319 -3.37 30.03 10.21
C ILE A 319 -2.40 29.50 9.18
N VAL A 320 -1.82 30.42 8.40
CA VAL A 320 -0.93 30.08 7.30
C VAL A 320 0.42 30.76 7.46
N ALA A 321 1.48 29.99 7.24
CA ALA A 321 2.83 30.52 7.03
C ALA A 321 3.04 30.70 5.52
N ILE A 322 3.42 31.92 5.11
CA ILE A 322 3.55 32.32 3.70
C ILE A 322 4.97 32.84 3.48
N ASN A 323 5.68 32.32 2.49
CA ASN A 323 6.98 32.89 2.10
C ASN A 323 6.78 34.30 1.52
N LYS A 324 7.49 35.29 2.09
CA LYS A 324 7.47 36.70 1.66
C LYS A 324 8.21 36.89 0.34
N ASP A 325 9.29 36.15 0.14
CA ASP A 325 10.13 36.23 -1.04
C ASP A 325 9.77 35.14 -2.05
N ARG A 326 9.70 35.51 -3.34
CA ARG A 326 9.47 34.56 -4.45
C ARG A 326 10.62 33.55 -4.48
N GLN A 327 10.33 32.27 -4.30
CA GLN A 327 11.28 31.20 -4.59
C GLN A 327 11.30 30.94 -6.10
N GLU A 328 12.14 31.67 -6.83
CA GLU A 328 12.52 31.29 -8.20
C GLU A 328 13.33 29.98 -8.14
N PRO A 329 13.03 28.97 -8.97
CA PRO A 329 13.91 27.83 -9.13
C PRO A 329 15.27 28.31 -9.62
N GLY A 330 16.30 28.15 -8.79
CA GLY A 330 17.65 28.04 -9.33
C GLY A 330 18.42 29.31 -9.69
N ASP A 331 18.50 30.28 -8.79
CA ASP A 331 19.52 31.32 -8.92
C ASP A 331 20.94 30.70 -8.83
N LYS A 332 21.70 30.90 -9.91
CA LYS A 332 22.99 30.28 -10.23
C LYS A 332 24.19 31.02 -9.62
N SER A 333 23.96 32.03 -8.79
CA SER A 333 25.00 32.99 -8.37
C SER A 333 26.08 32.43 -7.43
N GLY A 334 25.97 31.19 -6.93
CA GLY A 334 27.00 30.56 -6.09
C GLY A 334 27.18 31.18 -4.69
N ALA A 335 26.44 32.23 -4.35
CA ALA A 335 26.37 32.78 -3.00
C ALA A 335 25.32 32.02 -2.15
N SER A 336 25.61 31.77 -0.86
CA SER A 336 24.57 31.27 0.05
C SER A 336 23.45 32.31 0.11
N PRO A 337 22.22 31.95 -0.26
CA PRO A 337 21.13 32.90 -0.41
C PRO A 337 20.73 33.51 0.94
N ALA A 338 20.15 34.71 0.94
CA ALA A 338 19.52 35.29 2.12
C ALA A 338 18.37 34.37 2.64
N PRO A 339 18.10 34.34 3.96
CA PRO A 339 16.97 33.58 4.49
C PRO A 339 15.65 34.10 3.92
N VAL A 340 14.82 33.20 3.42
CA VAL A 340 13.46 33.52 2.95
C VAL A 340 12.63 33.94 4.15
N ARG A 341 12.16 35.19 4.15
CA ARG A 341 11.31 35.72 5.22
C ARG A 341 9.89 35.17 5.10
N LYS A 342 9.17 35.14 6.21
CA LYS A 342 7.81 34.59 6.28
C LYS A 342 6.82 35.57 6.89
N TRP A 343 5.61 35.53 6.36
CA TRP A 343 4.41 36.06 7.00
C TRP A 343 3.67 34.92 7.71
N VAL A 344 3.05 35.23 8.84
CA VAL A 344 1.97 34.45 9.45
C VAL A 344 0.69 35.24 9.26
N ALA A 345 -0.37 34.60 8.78
CA ALA A 345 -1.67 35.24 8.60
C ALA A 345 -2.79 34.39 9.19
N ALA A 346 -3.78 35.05 9.77
CA ALA A 346 -5.06 34.44 10.14
C ALA A 346 -6.12 34.79 9.12
N ILE A 347 -6.83 33.77 8.64
CA ILE A 347 -7.89 33.89 7.65
C ILE A 347 -9.14 33.27 8.24
N ASP A 348 -10.26 33.99 8.19
CA ASP A 348 -11.56 33.44 8.56
C ASP A 348 -11.95 32.33 7.58
N ALA A 349 -12.09 31.11 8.06
CA ALA A 349 -12.30 29.94 7.20
C ALA A 349 -13.69 29.91 6.56
N THR A 350 -14.63 30.76 6.98
CA THR A 350 -15.98 30.82 6.38
C THR A 350 -16.03 31.88 5.29
N SER A 351 -15.66 33.11 5.60
CA SER A 351 -15.69 34.26 4.68
C SER A 351 -14.47 34.34 3.75
N GLY A 352 -13.35 33.72 4.13
CA GLY A 352 -12.08 33.79 3.41
C GLY A 352 -11.32 35.11 3.57
N LYS A 353 -11.79 36.00 4.47
CA LYS A 353 -11.13 37.28 4.73
C LYS A 353 -9.95 37.10 5.67
N THR A 354 -8.80 37.65 5.31
CA THR A 354 -7.64 37.79 6.20
C THR A 354 -8.00 38.73 7.34
N ARG A 355 -7.90 38.24 8.58
CA ARG A 355 -8.13 39.02 9.81
C ARG A 355 -6.91 39.86 10.17
N TRP A 356 -5.73 39.24 10.12
CA TRP A 356 -4.45 39.89 10.36
C TRP A 356 -3.33 39.16 9.62
N LYS A 357 -2.22 39.87 9.41
CA LYS A 357 -0.99 39.35 8.81
C LYS A 357 0.21 40.07 9.44
N THR A 358 1.11 39.30 10.05
CA THR A 358 2.35 39.76 10.69
C THR A 358 3.53 38.92 10.21
N GLY A 359 4.77 39.40 10.28
CA GLY A 359 5.86 38.68 9.62
C GLY A 359 7.24 39.25 9.81
N ASP A 360 8.09 38.94 8.83
CA ASP A 360 9.55 39.05 8.86
C ASP A 360 10.26 37.96 9.69
N TYR A 361 9.59 36.82 9.87
CA TYR A 361 10.18 35.62 10.49
C TYR A 361 11.14 34.90 9.54
N VAL A 362 12.19 34.28 10.09
CA VAL A 362 13.20 33.47 9.38
C VAL A 362 12.81 31.99 9.34
N GLY A 363 12.31 31.46 10.46
CA GLY A 363 12.01 30.04 10.68
C GLY A 363 13.25 29.15 10.89
N LEU A 364 12.99 27.84 10.95
CA LEU A 364 14.01 26.80 11.01
C LEU A 364 14.66 26.58 9.64
N ARG A 365 15.99 26.71 9.57
CA ARG A 365 16.74 26.69 8.32
C ARG A 365 17.46 25.37 8.11
N SER A 366 17.35 24.81 6.91
CA SER A 366 18.27 23.75 6.47
C SER A 366 19.49 24.41 5.85
N LYS A 367 20.69 24.23 6.42
CA LYS A 367 21.94 24.80 5.88
C LYS A 367 22.72 23.79 5.03
N THR A 368 22.01 22.90 4.33
CA THR A 368 22.64 21.79 3.59
C THR A 368 22.23 21.75 2.12
N GLY A 369 23.14 22.11 1.22
CA GLY A 369 23.03 21.89 -0.23
C GLY A 369 21.79 22.56 -0.85
N PRO A 370 21.00 21.87 -1.70
CA PRO A 370 19.85 22.46 -2.38
C PRO A 370 18.73 22.96 -1.43
N MET A 371 18.84 22.71 -0.12
CA MET A 371 17.86 23.13 0.88
C MET A 371 18.16 24.47 1.57
N GLU A 372 19.26 25.17 1.26
CA GLU A 372 19.64 26.44 1.91
C GLU A 372 18.59 27.58 1.81
N ARG A 373 17.70 27.48 0.82
CA ARG A 373 16.58 28.41 0.58
C ARG A 373 15.28 28.00 1.27
N ILE A 374 15.25 26.85 1.93
CA ILE A 374 14.05 26.30 2.54
C ILE A 374 14.09 26.54 4.05
N SER A 375 13.08 27.26 4.55
CA SER A 375 12.77 27.36 5.98
C SER A 375 11.30 27.05 6.25
N HIS A 376 10.96 26.77 7.50
CA HIS A 376 9.59 26.53 7.97
C HIS A 376 9.45 26.95 9.44
N LEU A 377 8.23 27.24 9.91
CA LEU A 377 8.00 27.76 11.26
C LEU A 377 7.73 26.66 12.30
N SER A 378 7.24 25.49 11.87
CA SER A 378 6.79 24.44 12.81
C SER A 378 5.79 25.01 13.82
N MET A 379 4.60 25.33 13.34
CA MET A 379 3.55 25.98 14.12
C MET A 379 2.75 24.97 14.95
N ALA A 380 2.25 25.44 16.09
CA ALA A 380 1.24 24.81 16.93
C ALA A 380 0.29 25.88 17.46
N ALA A 381 -0.94 25.54 17.84
CA ALA A 381 -1.92 26.52 18.30
C ALA A 381 -2.90 25.96 19.33
N GLY A 382 -3.34 26.84 20.23
CA GLY A 382 -4.35 26.57 21.24
C GLY A 382 -4.42 27.67 22.30
N ASP A 383 -5.46 27.65 23.14
CA ASP A 383 -5.81 28.72 24.10
C ASP A 383 -5.82 30.15 23.53
N GLY A 384 -6.18 30.30 22.25
CA GLY A 384 -6.18 31.61 21.60
C GLY A 384 -4.79 32.14 21.25
N HIS A 385 -3.78 31.25 21.17
CA HIS A 385 -2.43 31.59 20.75
C HIS A 385 -1.96 30.72 19.57
N VAL A 386 -1.00 31.26 18.82
CA VAL A 386 -0.20 30.53 17.81
C VAL A 386 1.25 30.57 18.25
N PHE A 387 1.86 29.40 18.36
CA PHE A 387 3.26 29.21 18.74
C PHE A 387 4.06 28.72 17.55
N PHE A 388 5.29 29.20 17.40
CA PHE A 388 6.19 28.70 16.35
C PHE A 388 7.66 28.97 16.65
N VAL A 389 8.52 28.31 15.89
CA VAL A 389 9.98 28.45 15.98
C VAL A 389 10.45 29.43 14.91
N ASP A 390 11.19 30.45 15.34
CA ASP A 390 11.83 31.43 14.46
C ASP A 390 13.33 31.53 14.75
N GLY A 391 14.14 30.81 13.97
CA GLY A 391 15.59 30.79 14.18
C GLY A 391 15.93 30.39 15.62
N ASP A 392 16.60 31.28 16.34
CA ASP A 392 17.05 31.11 17.72
C ASP A 392 15.98 31.49 18.77
N ARG A 393 14.69 31.50 18.41
CA ARG A 393 13.59 31.87 19.31
C ARG A 393 12.35 31.01 19.12
N ILE A 394 11.52 30.99 20.16
CA ILE A 394 10.13 30.54 20.10
C ILE A 394 9.25 31.77 20.35
N ILE A 395 8.23 31.93 19.50
CA ILE A 395 7.34 33.10 19.51
C ILE A 395 5.91 32.62 19.78
N SER A 396 5.17 33.40 20.55
CA SER A 396 3.72 33.29 20.72
C SER A 396 3.03 34.54 20.17
N LEU A 397 2.04 34.33 19.30
CA LEU A 397 1.14 35.37 18.82
C LEU A 397 -0.25 35.18 19.41
N ASN A 398 -0.96 36.28 19.64
CA ASN A 398 -2.38 36.25 19.94
C ASN A 398 -3.16 35.89 18.67
N LEU A 399 -4.01 34.87 18.75
CA LEU A 399 -4.78 34.35 17.61
C LEU A 399 -5.80 35.38 17.08
N ALA A 400 -6.29 36.28 17.92
CA ALA A 400 -7.34 37.22 17.56
C ALA A 400 -6.82 38.37 16.69
N ASP A 401 -5.61 38.90 16.97
CA ASP A 401 -5.08 40.11 16.33
C ASP A 401 -3.66 39.98 15.75
N GLY A 402 -2.96 38.87 16.01
CA GLY A 402 -1.61 38.61 15.51
C GLY A 402 -0.51 39.36 16.26
N SER A 403 -0.82 40.02 17.39
CA SER A 403 0.17 40.68 18.22
C SER A 403 1.09 39.66 18.92
N GLU A 404 2.38 39.97 19.02
CA GLU A 404 3.33 39.15 19.77
C GLU A 404 2.98 39.21 21.26
N SER A 405 2.66 38.05 21.84
CA SER A 405 2.37 37.91 23.27
C SER A 405 3.67 37.79 24.08
N TRP A 406 4.61 36.98 23.58
CA TRP A 406 5.94 36.81 24.14
C TRP A 406 6.87 36.13 23.13
N GLN A 407 8.17 36.25 23.37
CA GLN A 407 9.20 35.46 22.70
C GLN A 407 10.23 35.00 23.74
N VAL A 408 10.79 33.82 23.52
CA VAL A 408 11.86 33.27 24.38
C VAL A 408 13.03 32.74 23.56
N PRO A 409 14.27 32.80 24.08
CA PRO A 409 15.43 32.23 23.41
C PRO A 409 15.31 30.70 23.22
N ARG A 410 15.77 30.22 22.07
CA ARG A 410 15.96 28.82 21.73
C ARG A 410 17.39 28.64 21.21
N PRO A 411 18.23 27.80 21.84
CA PRO A 411 19.61 27.68 21.41
C PRO A 411 19.65 26.89 20.09
N ALA A 412 20.01 27.56 18.99
CA ALA A 412 20.09 26.97 17.65
C ALA A 412 21.29 26.03 17.51
N VAL A 413 21.16 25.01 16.66
CA VAL A 413 22.27 24.07 16.38
C VAL A 413 23.39 24.79 15.61
N PRO A 414 24.65 24.80 16.12
CA PRO A 414 25.76 25.45 15.44
C PRO A 414 26.04 24.87 14.05
N GLU A 415 26.41 25.73 13.10
CA GLU A 415 26.60 25.35 11.69
C GLU A 415 27.73 24.34 11.48
N ASN A 416 28.83 24.48 12.22
CA ASN A 416 29.95 23.52 12.20
C ASN A 416 29.59 22.14 12.78
N LYS A 417 28.46 22.02 13.48
CA LYS A 417 27.93 20.75 13.98
C LYS A 417 26.88 20.14 13.04
N MET A 418 26.37 20.92 12.08
CA MET A 418 25.58 20.37 10.97
C MET A 418 26.52 19.58 10.06
N ARG A 419 26.12 18.36 9.71
CA ARG A 419 26.95 17.48 8.90
C ARG A 419 26.12 16.81 7.82
N TYR A 420 26.60 16.89 6.57
CA TYR A 420 25.92 16.34 5.40
C TYR A 420 26.06 14.81 5.27
N ASP A 421 27.15 14.24 5.79
CA ASP A 421 27.41 12.80 5.80
C ASP A 421 26.55 12.05 6.84
N ILE A 422 26.24 12.70 7.97
CA ILE A 422 25.31 12.19 9.01
C ILE A 422 23.92 12.86 9.00
N ARG A 423 23.70 13.83 8.09
CA ARG A 423 22.40 14.43 7.70
C ARG A 423 21.60 15.07 8.83
N ILE A 424 22.24 16.02 9.51
CA ILE A 424 21.69 16.69 10.69
C ILE A 424 21.42 18.16 10.38
N THR A 425 20.17 18.57 10.59
CA THR A 425 19.66 19.93 10.39
C THR A 425 19.07 20.49 11.69
N ASP A 426 18.98 21.82 11.80
CA ASP A 426 18.29 22.49 12.91
C ASP A 426 16.78 22.19 12.85
N MET A 427 16.34 21.21 13.65
CA MET A 427 14.95 20.73 13.72
C MET A 427 14.46 20.79 15.16
N CYS A 428 13.14 21.02 15.29
CA CYS A 428 12.47 21.15 16.56
C CYS A 428 11.09 20.47 16.47
N THR A 429 10.74 19.69 17.50
CA THR A 429 9.37 19.27 17.78
C THR A 429 8.73 20.37 18.62
N LEU A 430 7.52 20.82 18.26
CA LEU A 430 6.76 21.83 19.01
C LEU A 430 5.34 21.29 19.24
N VAL A 431 4.90 21.29 20.50
CA VAL A 431 3.60 20.79 20.93
C VAL A 431 2.98 21.81 21.88
N TYR A 432 1.74 22.21 21.65
CA TYR A 432 0.92 22.88 22.64
C TYR A 432 -0.03 21.86 23.28
N HIS A 433 -0.27 21.95 24.59
CA HIS A 433 -1.32 21.16 25.24
C HIS A 433 -1.71 21.77 26.61
N ASP A 434 -2.98 22.16 26.76
CA ASP A 434 -3.62 22.54 28.02
C ASP A 434 -2.78 23.53 28.88
N GLY A 435 -2.62 24.74 28.35
CA GLY A 435 -1.88 25.85 28.98
C GLY A 435 -0.36 25.75 28.92
N MET A 436 0.19 24.77 28.20
CA MET A 436 1.64 24.53 28.14
C MET A 436 2.14 24.44 26.70
N VAL A 437 3.40 24.83 26.49
CA VAL A 437 4.13 24.63 25.24
C VAL A 437 5.35 23.77 25.54
N TYR A 438 5.48 22.66 24.82
CA TYR A 438 6.62 21.77 24.87
C TYR A 438 7.41 21.87 23.58
N PHE A 439 8.73 21.88 23.70
CA PHE A 439 9.57 21.71 22.54
C PHE A 439 10.75 20.80 22.83
N ALA A 440 11.19 20.08 21.81
CA ALA A 440 12.40 19.28 21.90
C ALA A 440 13.26 19.43 20.64
N GLN A 441 14.56 19.52 20.87
CA GLN A 441 15.55 19.79 19.84
C GLN A 441 16.86 19.09 20.15
N LEU A 442 17.79 19.13 19.20
CA LEU A 442 19.16 18.67 19.39
C LEU A 442 19.88 19.52 20.44
N ASP A 443 20.69 18.89 21.29
CA ASP A 443 21.55 19.61 22.23
C ASP A 443 22.72 20.25 21.47
N PRO A 444 22.77 21.60 21.36
CA PRO A 444 23.78 22.29 20.56
C PRO A 444 25.18 22.20 21.16
N ASP A 445 25.32 21.83 22.44
CA ASP A 445 26.60 21.82 23.15
C ASP A 445 27.32 20.47 23.08
N ARG A 446 26.61 19.39 22.75
CA ARG A 446 27.16 18.01 22.73
C ARG A 446 27.74 17.62 21.35
N GLU A 447 28.56 16.57 21.34
CA GLU A 447 28.95 15.86 20.10
C GLU A 447 27.83 14.94 19.63
N ILE A 448 27.72 14.76 18.31
CA ILE A 448 26.65 13.98 17.69
C ILE A 448 27.12 12.57 17.34
N ASP A 449 26.43 11.56 17.86
CA ASP A 449 26.56 10.14 17.50
C ASP A 449 25.38 9.73 16.61
N TRP A 450 25.65 9.00 15.52
CA TRP A 450 24.62 8.52 14.60
C TRP A 450 23.75 7.40 15.19
N ARG A 451 24.16 6.78 16.31
CA ARG A 451 23.41 5.72 16.99
C ARG A 451 22.37 6.24 17.98
N GLU A 452 22.65 7.38 18.60
CA GLU A 452 21.79 8.01 19.60
C GLU A 452 22.06 9.52 19.57
N ILE A 453 21.11 10.29 19.06
CA ILE A 453 21.26 11.73 18.93
C ILE A 453 20.78 12.39 20.22
N ARG A 454 21.63 13.20 20.85
CA ARG A 454 21.28 13.88 22.11
C ARG A 454 20.38 15.07 21.87
N GLY A 455 19.35 15.19 22.70
CA GLY A 455 18.41 16.29 22.66
C GLY A 455 18.09 16.86 24.04
N LYS A 456 17.36 17.96 24.03
CA LYS A 456 16.81 18.60 25.22
C LYS A 456 15.33 18.89 24.98
N ALA A 457 14.50 18.47 25.93
CA ALA A 457 13.07 18.78 25.98
C ALA A 457 12.81 19.86 27.01
N HIS A 458 11.87 20.76 26.71
CA HIS A 458 11.55 21.93 27.51
C HIS A 458 10.04 22.02 27.70
N GLY A 459 9.61 22.50 28.87
CA GLY A 459 8.22 22.82 29.17
C GLY A 459 8.07 24.29 29.55
N LEU A 460 7.28 25.01 28.77
CA LEU A 460 7.01 26.44 28.93
C LEU A 460 5.55 26.67 29.31
N SER A 461 5.29 27.72 30.09
CA SER A 461 3.95 28.30 30.24
C SER A 461 3.48 28.87 28.91
N ALA A 462 2.32 28.44 28.41
CA ALA A 462 1.76 28.98 27.16
C ALA A 462 1.41 30.48 27.27
N ALA A 463 1.03 30.93 28.46
CA ALA A 463 0.62 32.31 28.71
C ALA A 463 1.80 33.29 28.77
N THR A 464 2.96 32.86 29.28
CA THR A 464 4.07 33.78 29.61
C THR A 464 5.38 33.43 28.91
N GLY A 465 5.50 32.25 28.29
CA GLY A 465 6.75 31.73 27.75
C GLY A 465 7.75 31.29 28.82
N GLN A 466 7.45 31.47 30.12
CA GLN A 466 8.35 31.10 31.20
C GLN A 466 8.70 29.62 31.14
N GLU A 467 10.00 29.32 31.09
CA GLU A 467 10.49 27.94 31.22
C GLU A 467 10.25 27.44 32.64
N LEU A 468 9.48 26.37 32.75
CA LEU A 468 9.14 25.72 34.01
C LEU A 468 10.09 24.55 34.30
N TRP A 469 10.50 23.85 33.23
CA TRP A 469 11.48 22.78 33.33
C TRP A 469 12.17 22.54 31.99
N ASN A 470 13.35 21.94 32.04
CA ASN A 470 14.03 21.36 30.90
C ASN A 470 14.70 20.04 31.30
N ARG A 471 14.87 19.12 30.35
CA ARG A 471 15.37 17.77 30.61
C ARG A 471 16.13 17.20 29.41
N GLU A 472 17.18 16.44 29.69
CA GLU A 472 17.87 15.66 28.64
C GLU A 472 16.95 14.59 28.06
N CYS A 473 17.00 14.43 26.75
CA CYS A 473 16.28 13.40 26.02
C CYS A 473 17.15 12.82 24.90
N SER A 474 16.67 11.73 24.28
CA SER A 474 17.29 11.13 23.11
C SER A 474 16.36 11.24 21.90
N SER A 475 16.95 11.46 20.73
CA SER A 475 16.33 11.16 19.45
C SER A 475 16.97 9.92 18.87
N TRP A 476 16.15 8.91 18.62
CA TRP A 476 16.55 7.71 17.88
C TRP A 476 16.31 7.88 16.38
N GLY A 477 15.53 8.89 15.99
CA GLY A 477 15.13 9.19 14.62
C GLY A 477 16.29 9.57 13.70
N TRP A 478 16.45 8.83 12.60
CA TRP A 478 17.42 9.20 11.58
C TRP A 478 16.98 10.50 10.89
N ALA A 479 17.70 11.61 11.16
CA ALA A 479 17.39 12.96 10.71
C ALA A 479 16.02 13.51 11.16
N HIS A 480 15.67 13.29 12.45
CA HIS A 480 14.49 13.88 13.11
C HIS A 480 14.81 14.39 14.53
N PRO A 481 14.13 15.46 15.00
CA PRO A 481 14.26 15.94 16.38
C PRO A 481 13.74 14.90 17.37
N ALA A 482 14.04 15.09 18.66
CA ALA A 482 13.49 14.21 19.70
C ALA A 482 11.96 14.35 19.75
N ASP A 483 11.27 13.22 19.93
CA ASP A 483 9.81 13.19 19.98
C ASP A 483 9.32 13.69 21.35
N VAL A 484 8.17 14.38 21.34
CA VAL A 484 7.40 14.77 22.54
C VAL A 484 5.95 14.40 22.29
N PHE A 485 5.35 13.67 23.23
CA PHE A 485 3.93 13.32 23.19
C PHE A 485 3.26 13.76 24.47
N VAL A 486 2.01 14.19 24.41
CA VAL A 486 1.18 14.38 25.60
C VAL A 486 0.06 13.35 25.58
N VAL A 487 0.10 12.42 26.55
CA VAL A 487 -0.84 11.30 26.69
C VAL A 487 -1.19 11.14 28.16
N ASP A 488 -2.49 11.01 28.47
CA ASP A 488 -3.00 10.86 29.84
C ASP A 488 -2.49 11.91 30.83
N GLY A 489 -2.37 13.17 30.37
CA GLY A 489 -1.89 14.29 31.18
C GLY A 489 -0.38 14.28 31.48
N LEU A 490 0.37 13.32 30.96
CA LEU A 490 1.82 13.23 31.08
C LEU A 490 2.52 13.62 29.77
N VAL A 491 3.70 14.20 29.91
CA VAL A 491 4.59 14.51 28.78
C VAL A 491 5.58 13.38 28.61
N TRP A 492 5.54 12.70 27.48
CA TRP A 492 6.38 11.55 27.18
C TRP A 492 7.57 11.96 26.31
N ILE A 493 8.76 11.63 26.79
CA ILE A 493 10.02 11.81 26.07
C ILE A 493 10.85 10.52 26.12
N SER A 494 11.70 10.30 25.12
CA SER A 494 12.68 9.21 25.19
C SER A 494 13.81 9.59 26.17
N GLY A 495 14.07 8.72 27.14
CA GLY A 495 15.15 8.91 28.11
C GLY A 495 16.53 8.83 27.45
N PHE A 496 17.47 9.67 27.91
CA PHE A 496 18.86 9.63 27.43
C PHE A 496 19.64 8.55 28.19
N LYS A 497 20.32 7.62 27.48
CA LYS A 497 21.01 6.46 28.07
C LYS A 497 20.15 5.51 28.91
N ASP A 498 18.84 5.74 28.96
CA ASP A 498 17.85 4.95 29.67
C ASP A 498 17.12 4.04 28.69
N ASP A 499 16.94 2.77 29.06
CA ASP A 499 16.12 1.82 28.33
C ASP A 499 14.61 2.08 28.55
N PHE A 500 14.22 3.36 28.64
CA PHE A 500 12.89 3.81 29.02
C PHE A 500 12.43 5.07 28.26
N TYR A 501 11.14 5.10 27.95
CA TYR A 501 10.39 6.34 27.83
C TYR A 501 10.03 6.88 29.22
N LEU A 502 10.12 8.20 29.40
CA LEU A 502 9.82 8.90 30.64
C LEU A 502 8.49 9.66 30.48
N GLY A 503 7.50 9.33 31.30
CA GLY A 503 6.27 10.09 31.45
C GLY A 503 6.45 11.13 32.55
N LEU A 504 6.44 12.39 32.17
CA LEU A 504 6.75 13.53 33.04
C LEU A 504 5.49 14.26 33.48
N ASP A 505 5.51 14.76 34.71
CA ASP A 505 4.57 15.78 35.17
C ASP A 505 4.67 17.00 34.25
N ARG A 506 3.52 17.44 33.74
CA ARG A 506 3.49 18.46 32.70
C ARG A 506 4.01 19.82 33.17
N LYS A 507 3.89 20.15 34.46
CA LYS A 507 4.29 21.45 35.03
C LYS A 507 5.67 21.42 35.67
N THR A 508 6.07 20.31 36.29
CA THR A 508 7.33 20.23 37.04
C THR A 508 8.45 19.50 36.29
N GLY A 509 8.13 18.70 35.27
CA GLY A 509 9.12 17.86 34.58
C GLY A 509 9.61 16.66 35.41
N GLU A 510 9.02 16.42 36.58
CA GLU A 510 9.30 15.26 37.43
C GLU A 510 8.85 13.97 36.73
N VAL A 511 9.64 12.90 36.85
CA VAL A 511 9.24 11.60 36.30
C VAL A 511 8.10 11.04 37.14
N ARG A 512 6.92 10.89 36.54
CA ARG A 512 5.77 10.20 37.14
C ARG A 512 5.71 8.74 36.72
N ARG A 513 6.21 8.42 35.52
CA ARG A 513 6.15 7.07 34.95
C ARG A 513 7.40 6.75 34.12
N ARG A 514 7.74 5.46 34.08
CA ARG A 514 8.76 4.90 33.19
C ARG A 514 8.18 3.70 32.48
N VAL A 515 8.40 3.62 31.17
CA VAL A 515 7.99 2.48 30.35
C VAL A 515 9.21 1.99 29.60
N SER A 516 9.53 0.70 29.72
CA SER A 516 10.73 0.17 29.07
C SER A 516 10.58 0.24 27.55
N ASN A 517 11.63 0.71 26.89
CA ASN A 517 11.75 0.69 25.43
C ASN A 517 12.81 -0.33 24.96
N TYR A 518 13.39 -1.08 25.90
CA TYR A 518 14.47 -2.03 25.65
C TYR A 518 14.13 -3.00 24.52
N ARG A 519 12.95 -3.65 24.54
CA ARG A 519 12.58 -4.62 23.48
C ARG A 519 12.49 -3.98 22.09
N ALA A 520 12.01 -2.73 22.01
CA ALA A 520 11.92 -2.01 20.75
C ALA A 520 13.33 -1.72 20.16
N PHE A 521 14.33 -1.51 21.02
CA PHE A 521 15.66 -1.02 20.61
C PHE A 521 16.86 -1.99 20.83
N ASP A 522 16.77 -3.06 21.64
CA ASP A 522 17.84 -4.06 21.93
C ASP A 522 18.01 -5.07 20.79
N ASN A 523 18.21 -4.55 19.59
CA ASN A 523 18.08 -5.35 18.40
C ASN A 523 18.98 -4.79 17.31
N ALA A 524 19.47 -5.67 16.44
CA ALA A 524 20.46 -5.41 15.38
C ALA A 524 20.04 -4.47 14.24
N HIS A 525 19.34 -3.38 14.54
CA HIS A 525 18.72 -2.50 13.57
C HIS A 525 19.06 -1.03 13.84
N HIS A 526 18.69 -0.16 12.91
CA HIS A 526 18.66 1.30 13.08
C HIS A 526 17.24 1.82 12.92
N HIS A 527 16.96 3.01 13.48
CA HIS A 527 15.68 3.70 13.31
C HIS A 527 15.41 4.11 11.86
N ARG A 528 14.14 4.13 11.48
CA ARG A 528 13.67 4.58 10.17
C ARG A 528 13.60 6.10 10.10
N CYS A 529 13.44 6.61 8.87
CA CYS A 529 13.56 8.03 8.57
C CYS A 529 12.25 8.84 8.78
N TYR A 530 11.44 8.52 9.78
CA TYR A 530 10.20 9.23 10.14
C TYR A 530 10.05 9.37 11.65
N SER A 531 9.26 10.37 12.09
CA SER A 531 8.97 10.62 13.51
C SER A 531 8.09 9.54 14.11
N ASN A 532 8.26 9.29 15.41
CA ASN A 532 7.37 8.38 16.13
C ASN A 532 6.02 9.07 16.37
N LYS A 533 4.98 8.27 16.62
CA LYS A 533 3.62 8.77 16.91
C LYS A 533 3.06 7.99 18.09
N ALA A 534 1.90 8.39 18.61
CA ALA A 534 1.24 7.62 19.65
C ALA A 534 -0.28 7.55 19.44
N THR A 535 -0.87 6.65 20.23
CA THR A 535 -2.30 6.62 20.55
C THR A 535 -2.44 6.90 22.04
N SER A 536 -3.68 6.95 22.53
CA SER A 536 -3.97 6.93 23.97
C SER A 536 -3.35 5.75 24.72
N ARG A 537 -3.04 4.63 24.03
CA ARG A 537 -2.53 3.39 24.67
C ARG A 537 -1.08 3.04 24.34
N TYR A 538 -0.59 3.45 23.16
CA TYR A 538 0.69 2.98 22.64
C TYR A 538 1.56 4.12 22.14
N ILE A 539 2.84 4.08 22.48
CA ILE A 539 3.88 4.80 21.74
C ILE A 539 4.27 3.91 20.56
N MET A 540 4.13 4.45 19.35
CA MET A 540 4.43 3.76 18.09
C MET A 540 5.80 4.19 17.58
N THR A 541 6.78 3.28 17.66
CA THR A 541 8.15 3.55 17.22
C THR A 541 8.44 3.02 15.83
N SER A 542 9.55 3.47 15.26
CA SER A 542 9.92 3.15 13.88
C SER A 542 11.32 2.59 13.78
N PHE A 543 11.61 1.53 14.53
CA PHE A 543 12.93 0.92 14.56
C PHE A 543 13.10 -0.13 13.44
N ARG A 544 12.49 -1.31 13.57
CA ARG A 544 12.56 -2.36 12.53
C ARG A 544 11.50 -2.16 11.49
N GLY A 545 10.28 -1.85 11.91
CA GLY A 545 9.12 -1.58 11.07
C GLY A 545 8.17 -0.66 11.83
N LEU A 546 7.22 -1.28 12.54
CA LEU A 546 6.32 -0.59 13.44
C LEU A 546 6.24 -1.35 14.78
N GLU A 547 6.76 -0.75 15.84
CA GLU A 547 6.68 -1.32 17.19
C GLU A 547 5.65 -0.54 18.02
N PHE A 548 4.92 -1.25 18.88
CA PHE A 548 3.96 -0.65 19.79
C PHE A 548 4.43 -0.91 21.22
N ILE A 549 4.83 0.16 21.89
CA ILE A 549 5.18 0.13 23.31
C ILE A 549 3.92 0.51 24.07
N ASP A 550 3.40 -0.41 24.87
CA ASP A 550 2.26 -0.15 25.74
C ASP A 550 2.63 0.88 26.80
N ILE A 551 1.90 2.00 26.83
CA ILE A 551 2.07 3.06 27.82
C ILE A 551 1.78 2.53 29.23
N ALA A 552 0.97 1.47 29.35
CA ALA A 552 0.74 0.75 30.59
C ALA A 552 2.04 0.09 31.14
N GLY A 553 2.99 -0.24 30.27
CA GLY A 553 4.24 -0.92 30.61
C GLY A 553 4.15 -2.44 30.60
N GLU A 554 3.06 -3.00 30.09
CA GLU A 554 2.79 -4.44 30.12
C GLU A 554 3.51 -5.21 29.01
N HIS A 555 3.58 -4.63 27.82
CA HIS A 555 4.02 -5.34 26.62
C HIS A 555 4.63 -4.43 25.55
N THR A 556 5.49 -4.99 24.70
CA THR A 556 5.99 -4.33 23.49
C THR A 556 5.86 -5.28 22.32
N ASP A 557 5.07 -4.87 21.33
CA ASP A 557 4.76 -5.64 20.13
C ASP A 557 5.67 -5.22 18.97
N LEU A 558 6.25 -6.19 18.25
CA LEU A 558 7.29 -5.95 17.23
C LEU A 558 6.81 -6.31 15.82
N ASN A 559 6.49 -5.32 14.98
CA ASN A 559 6.02 -5.56 13.60
C ASN A 559 7.04 -5.12 12.54
N HIS A 560 8.09 -5.92 12.31
CA HIS A 560 9.06 -5.65 11.23
C HIS A 560 8.46 -5.76 9.82
N TRP A 561 7.30 -6.40 9.70
CA TRP A 561 6.58 -6.73 8.48
C TRP A 561 5.59 -5.64 7.99
N VAL A 562 5.50 -4.50 8.70
CA VAL A 562 4.75 -3.30 8.29
C VAL A 562 5.61 -2.06 8.54
N ARG A 563 5.48 -1.02 7.71
CA ARG A 563 6.05 0.31 7.96
C ARG A 563 5.39 1.38 7.08
N GLY A 564 5.68 2.65 7.37
CA GLY A 564 5.33 3.78 6.52
C GLY A 564 6.47 4.24 5.62
N THR A 565 6.18 5.18 4.72
CA THR A 565 7.19 5.78 3.85
C THR A 565 8.10 6.73 4.63
N CYS A 566 9.29 6.99 4.08
CA CYS A 566 10.25 7.91 4.69
C CYS A 566 9.60 9.28 4.92
N ARG A 567 9.98 9.96 6.02
CA ARG A 567 9.46 11.23 6.51
C ARG A 567 8.02 11.22 7.02
N LEU A 568 7.13 10.42 6.43
CA LEU A 568 5.69 10.38 6.74
C LEU A 568 5.31 9.39 7.86
N GLY A 569 5.84 8.16 7.80
CA GLY A 569 5.57 7.10 8.79
C GLY A 569 4.17 6.48 8.71
N ALA A 570 3.84 5.66 9.72
CA ALA A 570 2.50 5.07 9.89
C ALA A 570 1.54 6.05 10.58
N PHE A 571 0.23 5.84 10.48
CA PHE A 571 -0.78 6.73 11.10
C PHE A 571 -1.85 5.93 11.85
N PRO A 572 -2.08 6.20 13.14
CA PRO A 572 -3.18 5.61 13.89
C PRO A 572 -4.42 6.53 13.86
N CYS A 573 -5.49 6.14 13.16
CA CYS A 573 -6.79 6.82 13.21
C CYS A 573 -7.89 5.91 12.63
N ASN A 574 -9.15 6.28 12.83
CA ASN A 574 -10.35 5.54 12.40
C ASN A 574 -10.40 4.10 12.98
N GLY A 575 -9.79 3.84 14.14
CA GLY A 575 -9.63 2.53 14.75
C GLY A 575 -8.63 1.62 14.04
N MET A 576 -7.80 2.19 13.16
CA MET A 576 -6.88 1.48 12.29
C MET A 576 -5.47 2.07 12.35
N VAL A 577 -4.52 1.31 11.82
CA VAL A 577 -3.18 1.77 11.53
C VAL A 577 -2.91 1.68 10.04
N TYR A 578 -2.45 2.79 9.47
CA TYR A 578 -2.17 2.91 8.04
C TYR A 578 -0.68 2.81 7.74
N GLY A 579 -0.33 1.94 6.78
CA GLY A 579 1.01 1.83 6.19
C GLY A 579 0.98 2.29 4.73
N THR A 580 1.74 3.33 4.39
CA THR A 580 1.80 3.88 3.02
C THR A 580 2.82 3.12 2.15
N PRO A 581 2.68 3.14 0.80
CA PRO A 581 3.68 2.59 -0.10
C PRO A 581 5.08 3.15 0.16
N HIS A 582 6.09 2.28 0.15
CA HIS A 582 7.48 2.62 0.47
C HIS A 582 8.47 1.84 -0.41
N PRO A 583 9.74 2.23 -0.50
CA PRO A 583 10.71 1.57 -1.36
C PRO A 583 11.77 0.75 -0.60
N CYS A 584 11.52 0.35 0.65
CA CYS A 584 12.50 -0.39 1.44
C CYS A 584 12.50 -1.90 1.12
N ASP A 585 13.66 -2.53 0.98
CA ASP A 585 13.80 -3.99 0.73
C ASP A 585 14.10 -4.82 1.99
N CYS A 586 14.22 -4.19 3.17
CA CYS A 586 14.34 -4.93 4.43
C CYS A 586 13.11 -5.82 4.64
N TYR A 587 13.34 -7.09 5.01
CA TYR A 587 12.27 -8.07 5.24
C TYR A 587 11.33 -8.28 4.04
N ILE A 588 11.79 -8.04 2.80
CA ILE A 588 10.96 -8.09 1.58
C ILE A 588 10.14 -9.38 1.38
N THR A 589 10.60 -10.52 1.95
CA THR A 589 9.88 -11.80 1.85
C THR A 589 8.74 -11.98 2.85
N SER A 590 8.61 -11.08 3.84
CA SER A 590 7.60 -11.14 4.90
C SER A 590 6.84 -9.81 5.11
N LYS A 591 7.42 -8.70 4.65
CA LYS A 591 6.88 -7.34 4.84
C LYS A 591 5.86 -7.00 3.76
N LEU A 592 4.70 -6.54 4.19
CA LEU A 592 3.65 -6.04 3.30
C LEU A 592 4.14 -4.86 2.47
N ASN A 593 3.64 -4.80 1.23
CA ASN A 593 3.85 -3.70 0.30
C ASN A 593 2.48 -3.16 -0.12
N GLY A 594 2.44 -1.97 -0.71
CA GLY A 594 1.21 -1.25 -1.00
C GLY A 594 0.79 -0.25 0.07
N PHE A 595 -0.39 0.33 -0.14
CA PHE A 595 -1.09 1.12 0.86
C PHE A 595 -2.03 0.19 1.61
N VAL A 596 -1.83 0.02 2.92
CA VAL A 596 -2.61 -0.89 3.76
C VAL A 596 -3.31 -0.16 4.89
N GLY A 597 -4.57 -0.56 5.15
CA GLY A 597 -5.29 -0.31 6.39
C GLY A 597 -5.29 -1.57 7.24
N LEU A 598 -4.88 -1.47 8.50
CA LEU A 598 -4.69 -2.62 9.40
C LEU A 598 -5.52 -2.44 10.67
N LEU A 599 -6.07 -3.56 11.15
CA LEU A 599 -6.86 -3.62 12.37
C LEU A 599 -6.13 -4.45 13.44
N PRO A 600 -6.36 -4.17 14.73
CA PRO A 600 -6.00 -5.09 15.81
C PRO A 600 -6.84 -6.38 15.76
N ALA A 601 -6.57 -7.31 16.68
CA ALA A 601 -7.41 -8.48 16.91
C ALA A 601 -8.87 -8.06 17.20
N GLY A 602 -9.86 -8.90 16.85
CA GLY A 602 -11.26 -8.57 17.05
C GLY A 602 -12.16 -9.79 17.23
N GLU A 603 -13.40 -9.58 17.67
CA GLU A 603 -14.36 -10.67 18.00
C GLU A 603 -14.62 -11.65 16.84
N SER A 604 -14.42 -11.23 15.59
CA SER A 604 -14.52 -12.08 14.39
C SER A 604 -13.49 -13.22 14.32
N ASP A 605 -12.49 -13.22 15.22
CA ASP A 605 -11.44 -14.24 15.29
C ASP A 605 -11.95 -15.58 15.88
N VAL A 606 -13.16 -15.60 16.45
CA VAL A 606 -13.84 -16.84 16.85
C VAL A 606 -14.37 -17.52 15.59
N ILE A 607 -13.65 -18.55 15.12
CA ILE A 607 -14.12 -19.48 14.09
C ILE A 607 -15.36 -20.18 14.65
N ASN A 608 -16.56 -19.67 14.35
CA ASN A 608 -17.78 -20.43 14.62
C ASN A 608 -17.78 -21.66 13.70
N ALA A 609 -17.66 -22.84 14.32
CA ALA A 609 -17.50 -24.13 13.69
C ALA A 609 -18.71 -24.58 12.85
N ALA A 610 -19.84 -23.87 12.91
CA ALA A 610 -21.02 -24.10 12.07
C ALA A 610 -20.86 -23.38 10.73
N SER A 611 -20.00 -23.89 9.84
CA SER A 611 -19.86 -23.35 8.48
C SER A 611 -20.37 -24.33 7.44
N SER A 612 -21.00 -23.83 6.37
CA SER A 612 -21.42 -24.61 5.20
C SER A 612 -20.28 -25.52 4.70
N PRO A 613 -20.59 -26.69 4.11
CA PRO A 613 -19.57 -27.63 3.62
C PRO A 613 -18.51 -26.94 2.75
N ARG A 614 -17.23 -27.22 3.01
CA ARG A 614 -16.10 -26.64 2.24
C ARG A 614 -16.14 -27.08 0.79
N LEU A 615 -16.45 -28.35 0.56
CA LEU A 615 -16.58 -28.94 -0.76
C LEU A 615 -18.04 -28.80 -1.24
N LYS A 616 -18.23 -28.17 -2.39
CA LYS A 616 -19.51 -28.17 -3.12
C LYS A 616 -19.31 -28.92 -4.43
N LYS A 617 -20.15 -29.94 -4.64
CA LYS A 617 -20.21 -30.71 -5.90
C LYS A 617 -20.94 -29.89 -6.95
N GLY A 618 -20.37 -29.80 -8.15
CA GLY A 618 -20.95 -29.12 -9.30
C GLY A 618 -21.75 -30.07 -10.20
N PRO A 619 -22.41 -29.55 -11.24
CA PRO A 619 -23.25 -30.34 -12.15
C PRO A 619 -22.52 -31.45 -12.93
N ALA A 620 -21.19 -31.38 -13.01
CA ALA A 620 -20.36 -32.37 -13.68
C ALA A 620 -19.63 -33.33 -12.72
N TYR A 621 -19.89 -33.29 -11.40
CA TYR A 621 -19.15 -34.07 -10.40
C TYR A 621 -19.15 -35.58 -10.69
N ASP A 622 -20.33 -36.17 -10.91
CA ASP A 622 -20.49 -37.61 -11.15
C ASP A 622 -20.43 -37.97 -12.66
N ARG A 623 -20.04 -37.03 -13.52
CA ARG A 623 -19.96 -37.23 -14.97
C ARG A 623 -18.55 -37.67 -15.38
N PRO A 624 -18.42 -38.58 -16.36
CA PRO A 624 -17.11 -38.93 -16.90
C PRO A 624 -16.37 -37.69 -17.43
N VAL A 625 -15.09 -37.60 -17.08
CA VAL A 625 -14.17 -36.61 -17.64
C VAL A 625 -13.36 -37.31 -18.71
N SER A 626 -13.49 -36.86 -19.96
CA SER A 626 -12.60 -37.32 -21.03
C SER A 626 -11.18 -37.00 -20.63
N ARG A 627 -10.35 -38.04 -20.45
CA ARG A 627 -8.91 -37.85 -20.27
C ARG A 627 -8.43 -37.31 -21.62
N GLY A 628 -8.10 -36.02 -21.67
CA GLY A 628 -7.51 -35.40 -22.86
C GLY A 628 -6.33 -36.23 -23.39
N GLN A 629 -5.93 -36.01 -24.65
CA GLN A 629 -4.76 -36.69 -25.21
C GLN A 629 -3.61 -36.59 -24.19
N ALA A 630 -3.07 -37.73 -23.77
CA ALA A 630 -2.05 -37.81 -22.72
C ALA A 630 -1.00 -36.71 -22.94
N SER A 631 -0.67 -35.96 -21.87
CA SER A 631 0.15 -34.74 -21.89
C SER A 631 1.23 -34.80 -22.97
N SER A 632 0.97 -34.16 -24.12
CA SER A 632 1.96 -34.06 -25.17
C SER A 632 3.17 -33.29 -24.61
N SER A 633 4.37 -33.71 -24.98
CA SER A 633 5.60 -32.94 -24.68
C SER A 633 5.57 -31.53 -25.27
N GLU A 634 4.65 -31.26 -26.19
CA GLU A 634 4.46 -29.96 -26.82
C GLU A 634 3.44 -29.05 -26.11
N SER A 635 2.80 -29.52 -25.03
CA SER A 635 1.80 -28.74 -24.30
C SER A 635 2.43 -27.77 -23.30
N TRP A 636 1.71 -26.69 -23.00
CA TRP A 636 1.99 -25.70 -21.95
C TRP A 636 0.86 -25.68 -20.92
N PRO A 637 0.70 -26.73 -20.10
CA PRO A 637 -0.51 -26.97 -19.32
C PRO A 637 -0.67 -26.07 -18.08
N VAL A 638 0.39 -25.42 -17.61
CA VAL A 638 0.38 -24.62 -16.38
C VAL A 638 1.14 -23.31 -16.54
N TYR A 639 0.93 -22.37 -15.62
CA TYR A 639 1.70 -21.12 -15.56
C TYR A 639 3.21 -21.40 -15.64
N ARG A 640 3.86 -20.77 -16.63
CA ARG A 640 5.28 -20.95 -16.97
C ARG A 640 5.66 -22.41 -17.29
N HIS A 641 4.82 -23.07 -18.08
CA HIS A 641 4.98 -24.41 -18.68
C HIS A 641 4.84 -25.59 -17.72
N ASP A 642 5.58 -25.58 -16.62
CA ASP A 642 5.72 -26.73 -15.74
C ASP A 642 5.67 -26.36 -14.25
N ARG A 643 5.73 -27.38 -13.40
CA ARG A 643 5.68 -27.26 -11.94
C ARG A 643 6.90 -26.56 -11.32
N GLN A 644 8.03 -26.49 -12.04
CA GLN A 644 9.21 -25.71 -11.65
C GLN A 644 9.07 -24.24 -12.06
N ARG A 645 8.04 -23.91 -12.85
CA ARG A 645 7.78 -22.59 -13.42
C ARG A 645 8.92 -22.14 -14.33
N SER A 646 9.49 -23.07 -15.09
CA SER A 646 10.72 -22.87 -15.86
C SER A 646 10.59 -21.77 -16.93
N GLY A 647 9.41 -21.64 -17.53
CA GLY A 647 9.19 -20.80 -18.71
C GLY A 647 9.92 -21.35 -19.95
N SER A 648 10.17 -22.66 -20.00
CA SER A 648 10.85 -23.33 -21.10
C SER A 648 10.09 -24.56 -21.59
N THR A 649 10.14 -24.85 -22.88
CA THR A 649 9.63 -26.07 -23.50
C THR A 649 10.65 -26.63 -24.49
N THR A 650 10.59 -27.93 -24.75
CA THR A 650 11.38 -28.58 -25.80
C THR A 650 10.77 -28.40 -27.19
N THR A 651 9.55 -27.85 -27.28
CA THR A 651 8.90 -27.52 -28.55
C THR A 651 9.74 -26.52 -29.33
N THR A 652 10.11 -26.86 -30.55
CA THR A 652 10.75 -25.91 -31.47
C THR A 652 9.69 -24.99 -32.07
N VAL A 653 9.95 -23.70 -32.05
CA VAL A 653 9.17 -22.70 -32.79
C VAL A 653 10.15 -21.93 -33.67
N ALA A 654 9.87 -21.80 -34.97
CA ALA A 654 10.76 -21.08 -35.86
C ALA A 654 10.84 -19.60 -35.43
N ALA A 655 12.01 -18.99 -35.60
CA ALA A 655 12.20 -17.58 -35.27
C ALA A 655 11.39 -16.66 -36.20
N GLN A 656 11.19 -17.08 -37.46
CA GLN A 656 10.31 -16.40 -38.41
C GLN A 656 8.85 -16.74 -38.14
N LEU A 657 8.12 -15.79 -37.58
CA LEU A 657 6.75 -15.93 -37.13
C LEU A 657 5.75 -15.30 -38.10
N GLU A 658 4.70 -16.06 -38.43
CA GLU A 658 3.51 -15.55 -39.11
C GLU A 658 2.29 -15.53 -38.15
N PRO A 659 1.45 -14.49 -38.21
CA PRO A 659 0.22 -14.45 -37.42
C PRO A 659 -0.76 -15.51 -37.91
N LEU A 660 -1.17 -16.43 -37.02
CA LEU A 660 -2.20 -17.43 -37.33
C LEU A 660 -3.60 -16.90 -37.05
N TRP A 661 -3.82 -16.42 -35.83
CA TRP A 661 -5.11 -15.87 -35.40
C TRP A 661 -4.92 -14.91 -34.23
N GLN A 662 -5.94 -14.10 -33.99
CA GLN A 662 -6.05 -13.25 -32.80
C GLN A 662 -7.47 -13.31 -32.24
N ALA A 663 -7.59 -13.22 -30.91
CA ALA A 663 -8.87 -13.14 -30.22
C ALA A 663 -8.91 -11.88 -29.35
N ASN A 664 -10.01 -11.13 -29.43
CA ASN A 664 -10.25 -9.96 -28.58
C ASN A 664 -11.25 -10.31 -27.48
N LEU A 665 -10.79 -10.24 -26.23
CA LEU A 665 -11.55 -10.63 -25.04
C LEU A 665 -11.90 -9.43 -24.15
N GLY A 666 -11.36 -8.24 -24.43
CA GLY A 666 -11.84 -6.96 -23.92
C GLY A 666 -11.37 -6.52 -22.52
N ASP A 667 -10.65 -7.36 -21.78
CA ASP A 667 -10.12 -7.06 -20.44
C ASP A 667 -8.68 -7.60 -20.30
N GLU A 668 -7.91 -7.12 -19.33
CA GLU A 668 -6.54 -7.60 -19.10
C GLU A 668 -6.53 -9.12 -18.85
N LEU A 669 -5.68 -9.82 -19.60
CA LEU A 669 -5.59 -11.27 -19.61
C LEU A 669 -4.47 -11.76 -18.72
N THR A 670 -4.63 -12.95 -18.13
CA THR A 670 -3.50 -13.69 -17.59
C THR A 670 -2.60 -14.23 -18.71
N SER A 671 -1.46 -14.83 -18.33
CA SER A 671 -0.72 -15.67 -19.26
C SER A 671 -1.59 -16.80 -19.82
N PRO A 672 -1.35 -17.25 -21.07
CA PRO A 672 -2.09 -18.36 -21.64
C PRO A 672 -1.51 -19.71 -21.19
N VAL A 673 -2.39 -20.71 -21.05
CA VAL A 673 -2.00 -22.13 -21.00
C VAL A 673 -2.58 -22.85 -22.21
N VAL A 674 -1.84 -23.83 -22.72
CA VAL A 674 -2.15 -24.52 -23.97
C VAL A 674 -2.03 -26.03 -23.78
N ALA A 675 -3.14 -26.74 -23.78
CA ALA A 675 -3.16 -28.20 -23.68
C ALA A 675 -4.51 -28.74 -24.17
N ASP A 676 -4.59 -30.04 -24.48
CA ASP A 676 -5.83 -30.72 -24.86
C ASP A 676 -6.58 -30.02 -26.02
N GLY A 677 -5.85 -29.46 -26.99
CA GLY A 677 -6.41 -28.73 -28.14
C GLY A 677 -7.01 -27.35 -27.81
N ARG A 678 -6.74 -26.80 -26.62
CA ARG A 678 -7.33 -25.55 -26.12
C ARG A 678 -6.27 -24.55 -25.71
N VAL A 679 -6.60 -23.27 -25.81
CA VAL A 679 -5.88 -22.18 -25.15
C VAL A 679 -6.79 -21.60 -24.08
N ILE A 680 -6.34 -21.58 -22.83
CA ILE A 680 -7.13 -21.07 -21.70
C ILE A 680 -6.44 -19.85 -21.10
N VAL A 681 -7.22 -18.80 -20.88
CA VAL A 681 -6.82 -17.56 -20.21
C VAL A 681 -7.90 -17.15 -19.20
N ALA A 682 -7.52 -16.35 -18.21
CA ALA A 682 -8.50 -15.65 -17.38
C ALA A 682 -8.52 -14.16 -17.71
N LEU A 683 -9.70 -13.56 -17.66
CA LEU A 683 -9.90 -12.11 -17.64
C LEU A 683 -9.91 -11.71 -16.17
N THR A 684 -8.80 -11.12 -15.71
CA THR A 684 -8.46 -11.00 -14.29
C THR A 684 -9.55 -10.29 -13.49
N ASP A 685 -10.02 -9.14 -14.00
CA ASP A 685 -10.97 -8.27 -13.32
C ASP A 685 -12.43 -8.55 -13.68
N ALA A 686 -12.70 -9.06 -14.88
CA ALA A 686 -14.03 -9.57 -15.26
C ALA A 686 -14.42 -10.86 -14.52
N ARG A 687 -13.48 -11.52 -13.81
CA ARG A 687 -13.69 -12.75 -13.02
C ARG A 687 -14.10 -13.94 -13.88
N GLN A 688 -13.51 -14.05 -15.07
CA GLN A 688 -13.89 -15.05 -16.04
C GLN A 688 -12.71 -15.90 -16.49
N VAL A 689 -12.95 -17.19 -16.69
CA VAL A 689 -12.04 -18.10 -17.41
C VAL A 689 -12.63 -18.38 -18.78
N VAL A 690 -11.81 -18.27 -19.82
CA VAL A 690 -12.21 -18.49 -21.21
C VAL A 690 -11.32 -19.53 -21.83
N ALA A 691 -11.91 -20.51 -22.51
CA ALA A 691 -11.20 -21.44 -23.35
C ALA A 691 -11.50 -21.16 -24.83
N LEU A 692 -10.44 -21.15 -25.62
CA LEU A 692 -10.47 -21.01 -27.06
C LEU A 692 -9.99 -22.31 -27.72
N ASP A 693 -10.49 -22.55 -28.92
CA ASP A 693 -9.95 -23.57 -29.82
C ASP A 693 -8.52 -23.19 -30.22
N ARG A 694 -7.57 -24.11 -30.05
CA ARG A 694 -6.15 -23.83 -30.32
C ARG A 694 -5.86 -23.46 -31.78
N ALA A 695 -6.57 -24.08 -32.72
CA ALA A 695 -6.32 -23.92 -34.15
C ALA A 695 -6.94 -22.63 -34.71
N THR A 696 -8.10 -22.23 -34.20
CA THR A 696 -8.90 -21.14 -34.77
C THR A 696 -9.02 -19.90 -33.90
N GLY A 697 -8.71 -20.00 -32.60
CA GLY A 697 -8.90 -18.91 -31.63
C GLY A 697 -10.38 -18.66 -31.28
N ARG A 698 -11.31 -19.49 -31.75
CA ARG A 698 -12.75 -19.36 -31.47
C ARG A 698 -13.05 -19.75 -30.02
N GLU A 699 -13.87 -18.95 -29.34
CA GLU A 699 -14.35 -19.27 -28.00
C GLU A 699 -15.14 -20.59 -27.97
N LEU A 700 -14.74 -21.49 -27.08
CA LEU A 700 -15.39 -22.77 -26.83
C LEU A 700 -16.34 -22.68 -25.64
N TRP A 701 -15.86 -22.10 -24.54
CA TRP A 701 -16.65 -21.91 -23.33
C TRP A 701 -16.10 -20.77 -22.47
N ARG A 702 -16.95 -20.29 -21.56
CA ARG A 702 -16.64 -19.24 -20.59
C ARG A 702 -17.27 -19.56 -19.24
N PHE A 703 -16.48 -19.41 -18.18
CA PHE A 703 -16.90 -19.65 -16.80
C PHE A 703 -16.73 -18.38 -15.96
N GLY A 704 -17.72 -18.03 -15.14
CA GLY A 704 -17.64 -16.91 -14.19
C GLY A 704 -17.36 -17.38 -12.76
N ALA A 705 -16.32 -16.84 -12.13
CA ALA A 705 -15.94 -17.11 -10.74
C ALA A 705 -16.42 -15.99 -9.79
N GLY A 706 -16.27 -16.20 -8.48
CA GLY A 706 -16.72 -15.23 -7.46
C GLY A 706 -15.81 -14.00 -7.31
N GLY A 707 -14.54 -14.09 -7.74
CA GLY A 707 -13.52 -13.05 -7.56
C GLY A 707 -12.46 -13.06 -8.66
N ARG A 708 -11.42 -12.23 -8.49
CA ARG A 708 -10.32 -12.12 -9.45
C ARG A 708 -9.56 -13.43 -9.60
N ILE A 709 -9.02 -13.63 -10.79
CA ILE A 709 -8.18 -14.78 -11.14
C ILE A 709 -6.87 -14.19 -11.67
N ASP A 710 -5.86 -14.11 -10.81
CA ASP A 710 -4.61 -13.38 -11.08
C ASP A 710 -3.64 -14.11 -12.02
N THR A 711 -3.90 -15.40 -12.28
CA THR A 711 -3.03 -16.29 -13.08
C THR A 711 -3.84 -17.38 -13.78
N ALA A 712 -3.27 -17.93 -14.85
CA ALA A 712 -3.93 -18.92 -15.69
C ALA A 712 -4.31 -20.21 -14.93
N PRO A 713 -5.40 -20.90 -15.32
CA PRO A 713 -5.71 -22.23 -14.80
C PRO A 713 -4.63 -23.28 -15.10
N THR A 714 -4.57 -24.32 -14.27
CA THR A 714 -3.77 -25.53 -14.51
C THR A 714 -4.62 -26.57 -15.24
N ILE A 715 -4.14 -27.03 -16.41
CA ILE A 715 -4.77 -28.12 -17.17
C ILE A 715 -4.12 -29.45 -16.78
N HIS A 716 -4.91 -30.40 -16.28
CA HIS A 716 -4.42 -31.73 -15.96
C HIS A 716 -5.51 -32.80 -16.10
N LYS A 717 -5.24 -33.84 -16.89
CA LYS A 717 -6.16 -35.00 -17.08
C LYS A 717 -7.60 -34.57 -17.43
N GLY A 718 -7.76 -33.69 -18.42
CA GLY A 718 -9.07 -33.21 -18.90
C GLY A 718 -9.78 -32.24 -17.94
N ARG A 719 -9.07 -31.68 -16.95
CA ARG A 719 -9.60 -30.73 -15.97
C ARG A 719 -8.86 -29.40 -16.06
N ALA A 720 -9.58 -28.30 -15.89
CA ALA A 720 -9.02 -26.99 -15.67
C ALA A 720 -9.23 -26.60 -14.20
N ILE A 721 -8.14 -26.51 -13.44
CA ILE A 721 -8.16 -26.26 -11.99
C ILE A 721 -7.54 -24.90 -11.72
N PHE A 722 -8.22 -24.06 -10.93
CA PHE A 722 -7.70 -22.74 -10.59
C PHE A 722 -8.16 -22.25 -9.21
N GLY A 723 -7.33 -21.44 -8.57
CA GLY A 723 -7.70 -20.67 -7.39
C GLY A 723 -8.37 -19.36 -7.76
N CYS A 724 -9.05 -18.75 -6.80
CA CYS A 724 -9.71 -17.47 -6.98
C CYS A 724 -9.54 -16.59 -5.73
N ALA A 725 -9.49 -15.28 -5.95
CA ALA A 725 -9.42 -14.30 -4.87
C ALA A 725 -10.68 -14.27 -3.99
N ASP A 726 -11.74 -15.00 -4.35
CA ASP A 726 -12.90 -15.26 -3.47
C ASP A 726 -12.62 -16.29 -2.35
N GLY A 727 -11.41 -16.87 -2.31
CA GLY A 727 -11.00 -17.85 -1.30
C GLY A 727 -11.31 -19.31 -1.65
N ASN A 728 -11.69 -19.60 -2.90
CA ASN A 728 -12.01 -20.94 -3.36
C ASN A 728 -11.01 -21.47 -4.41
N VAL A 729 -10.99 -22.80 -4.54
CA VAL A 729 -10.42 -23.53 -5.69
C VAL A 729 -11.58 -24.11 -6.49
N TYR A 730 -11.50 -23.97 -7.81
CA TYR A 730 -12.47 -24.47 -8.78
C TYR A 730 -11.83 -25.56 -9.63
N CYS A 731 -12.57 -26.65 -9.87
CA CYS A 731 -12.22 -27.66 -10.85
C CYS A 731 -13.32 -27.76 -11.89
N LEU A 732 -12.99 -27.42 -13.12
CA LEU A 732 -13.87 -27.50 -14.28
C LEU A 732 -13.47 -28.67 -15.17
N ARG A 733 -14.43 -29.21 -15.90
CA ARG A 733 -14.12 -30.05 -17.06
C ARG A 733 -13.53 -29.17 -18.15
N ALA A 734 -12.34 -29.51 -18.64
CA ALA A 734 -11.64 -28.72 -19.64
C ALA A 734 -12.39 -28.66 -20.98
N GLU A 735 -13.22 -29.67 -21.25
CA GLU A 735 -13.94 -29.81 -22.51
C GLU A 735 -14.95 -28.68 -22.76
N ASP A 736 -15.76 -28.36 -21.74
CA ASP A 736 -16.95 -27.51 -21.84
C ASP A 736 -17.09 -26.48 -20.69
N GLY A 737 -16.13 -26.44 -19.76
CA GLY A 737 -16.14 -25.50 -18.64
C GLY A 737 -17.13 -25.84 -17.53
N ALA A 738 -17.76 -27.03 -17.55
CA ALA A 738 -18.72 -27.41 -16.54
C ALA A 738 -18.04 -27.64 -15.17
N LEU A 739 -18.63 -27.09 -14.10
CA LEU A 739 -18.09 -27.22 -12.74
C LEU A 739 -18.19 -28.67 -12.26
N ILE A 740 -17.04 -29.26 -11.92
CA ILE A 740 -16.93 -30.59 -11.28
C ILE A 740 -17.08 -30.39 -9.78
N TRP A 741 -16.17 -29.63 -9.15
CA TRP A 741 -16.24 -29.31 -7.73
C TRP A 741 -15.66 -27.92 -7.43
N ARG A 742 -16.06 -27.36 -6.29
CA ARG A 742 -15.51 -26.13 -5.69
C ARG A 742 -15.14 -26.39 -4.24
N PHE A 743 -13.93 -25.99 -3.84
CA PHE A 743 -13.44 -26.13 -2.47
C PHE A 743 -13.15 -24.76 -1.84
N ARG A 744 -13.77 -24.46 -0.69
CA ARG A 744 -13.49 -23.26 0.11
C ARG A 744 -12.19 -23.46 0.91
N ALA A 745 -11.11 -22.85 0.43
CA ALA A 745 -9.80 -22.86 1.06
C ALA A 745 -9.67 -21.81 2.18
N SER A 746 -10.46 -20.74 2.13
CA SER A 746 -10.58 -19.76 3.21
C SER A 746 -11.19 -20.40 4.47
N PRO A 747 -10.80 -19.97 5.69
CA PRO A 747 -11.40 -20.47 6.92
C PRO A 747 -12.90 -20.21 7.00
N HIS A 748 -13.33 -19.01 6.61
CA HIS A 748 -14.71 -18.54 6.54
C HIS A 748 -14.80 -17.33 5.58
N ASP A 749 -16.01 -16.85 5.32
CA ASP A 749 -16.25 -15.71 4.43
C ASP A 749 -15.93 -14.39 5.14
N ARG A 750 -14.97 -13.63 4.59
CA ARG A 750 -14.59 -12.29 5.02
C ARG A 750 -14.05 -11.51 3.82
N LEU A 751 -14.88 -10.68 3.22
CA LEU A 751 -14.52 -9.81 2.10
C LEU A 751 -13.93 -8.49 2.62
N ILE A 752 -12.79 -8.11 2.05
CA ILE A 752 -12.04 -6.89 2.33
C ILE A 752 -11.82 -6.09 1.03
N GLY A 753 -11.42 -4.82 1.17
CA GLY A 753 -11.01 -4.01 0.01
C GLY A 753 -9.63 -4.44 -0.48
N ALA A 754 -9.47 -4.70 -1.77
CA ALA A 754 -8.19 -5.05 -2.37
C ALA A 754 -8.10 -4.48 -3.79
N PHE A 755 -7.15 -3.56 -4.01
CA PHE A 755 -6.86 -2.95 -5.31
C PHE A 755 -8.10 -2.39 -6.02
N GLY A 756 -8.93 -1.65 -5.28
CA GLY A 756 -10.16 -1.04 -5.82
C GLY A 756 -11.32 -2.03 -6.01
N ARG A 757 -11.22 -3.26 -5.51
CA ARG A 757 -12.24 -4.31 -5.59
C ARG A 757 -12.47 -5.00 -4.24
N LEU A 758 -13.33 -6.01 -4.22
CA LEU A 758 -13.56 -6.87 -3.06
C LEU A 758 -12.93 -8.26 -3.26
N GLU A 759 -12.19 -8.72 -2.25
CA GLU A 759 -11.55 -10.03 -2.22
C GLU A 759 -11.69 -10.68 -0.85
N SER A 760 -11.56 -12.01 -0.78
CA SER A 760 -11.37 -12.72 0.48
C SER A 760 -10.13 -12.18 1.20
N ALA A 761 -10.20 -12.12 2.53
CA ALA A 761 -9.01 -11.93 3.37
C ALA A 761 -7.97 -13.05 3.15
N TRP A 762 -8.43 -14.22 2.70
CA TRP A 762 -7.61 -15.35 2.28
C TRP A 762 -7.83 -15.67 0.79
N PRO A 763 -7.26 -14.86 -0.13
CA PRO A 763 -7.36 -15.14 -1.55
C PRO A 763 -6.55 -16.40 -1.90
N VAL A 764 -6.90 -17.07 -3.01
CA VAL A 764 -6.12 -18.17 -3.59
C VAL A 764 -5.63 -17.73 -4.98
N HIS A 765 -4.35 -17.92 -5.26
CA HIS A 765 -3.78 -17.63 -6.58
C HIS A 765 -4.37 -18.56 -7.66
N GLY A 766 -4.58 -18.02 -8.86
CA GLY A 766 -5.18 -18.70 -10.02
C GLY A 766 -4.50 -20.02 -10.39
N SER A 767 -3.20 -20.01 -10.64
CA SER A 767 -2.44 -21.20 -10.98
C SER A 767 -2.14 -22.02 -9.73
N VAL A 768 -2.91 -23.09 -9.53
CA VAL A 768 -2.63 -24.11 -8.51
C VAL A 768 -1.57 -25.10 -9.00
N LEU A 769 -0.86 -25.72 -8.08
CA LEU A 769 0.15 -26.74 -8.41
C LEU A 769 -0.52 -28.13 -8.40
N VAL A 770 -0.32 -28.93 -9.44
CA VAL A 770 -0.84 -30.31 -9.50
C VAL A 770 0.31 -31.29 -9.65
N GLN A 771 0.34 -32.34 -8.81
CA GLN A 771 1.32 -33.42 -8.87
C GLN A 771 0.63 -34.76 -8.63
N GLY A 772 0.67 -35.64 -9.64
CA GLY A 772 0.03 -36.96 -9.57
C GLY A 772 -1.51 -36.87 -9.57
N SER A 773 -2.12 -37.16 -8.41
CA SER A 773 -3.56 -37.01 -8.15
C SER A 773 -3.86 -35.92 -7.13
N THR A 774 -2.88 -35.07 -6.81
CA THR A 774 -3.00 -34.07 -5.75
C THR A 774 -2.93 -32.66 -6.29
N VAL A 775 -3.88 -31.82 -5.88
CA VAL A 775 -3.90 -30.36 -6.10
C VAL A 775 -3.37 -29.67 -4.84
N TYR A 776 -2.42 -28.77 -5.00
CA TYR A 776 -1.85 -27.97 -3.92
C TYR A 776 -2.14 -26.49 -4.12
N CYS A 777 -2.60 -25.82 -3.07
CA CYS A 777 -2.88 -24.39 -3.08
C CYS A 777 -2.65 -23.76 -1.71
N THR A 778 -2.61 -22.43 -1.68
CA THR A 778 -2.54 -21.62 -0.45
C THR A 778 -3.64 -20.56 -0.44
N ALA A 779 -4.22 -20.32 0.73
CA ALA A 779 -5.20 -19.27 0.98
C ALA A 779 -4.71 -18.34 2.09
N GLY A 780 -4.51 -17.05 1.79
CA GLY A 780 -3.98 -16.07 2.75
C GLY A 780 -3.07 -15.04 2.08
N ARG A 781 -2.70 -13.98 2.81
CA ARG A 781 -1.78 -12.94 2.30
C ARG A 781 -0.45 -12.92 3.03
N SER A 782 -0.48 -13.09 4.34
CA SER A 782 0.67 -12.99 5.22
C SER A 782 0.52 -13.98 6.37
N SER A 783 1.62 -14.55 6.84
CA SER A 783 1.65 -15.38 8.04
C SER A 783 1.37 -14.61 9.34
N PHE A 784 1.36 -13.27 9.31
CA PHE A 784 1.06 -12.39 10.44
C PHE A 784 -0.38 -11.87 10.49
N LEU A 785 -1.17 -12.10 9.44
CA LEU A 785 -2.49 -11.51 9.30
C LEU A 785 -3.58 -12.56 9.23
N ASP A 786 -4.74 -12.23 9.79
CA ASP A 786 -5.99 -12.99 9.59
C ASP A 786 -5.81 -14.48 9.95
N GLY A 787 -5.04 -14.78 11.01
CA GLY A 787 -4.77 -16.15 11.46
C GLY A 787 -3.81 -16.96 10.57
N GLY A 788 -3.15 -16.33 9.60
CA GLY A 788 -2.07 -16.89 8.78
C GLY A 788 -2.52 -17.40 7.40
N ILE A 789 -1.61 -18.15 6.74
CA ILE A 789 -1.82 -18.74 5.42
C ILE A 789 -2.16 -20.22 5.58
N TYR A 790 -3.23 -20.67 4.92
CA TYR A 790 -3.67 -22.07 4.91
C TYR A 790 -3.20 -22.75 3.64
N ALA A 791 -2.35 -23.76 3.77
CA ALA A 791 -1.90 -24.61 2.67
C ALA A 791 -2.73 -25.90 2.64
N TRP A 792 -3.19 -26.29 1.47
CA TRP A 792 -4.04 -27.46 1.26
C TRP A 792 -3.44 -28.41 0.23
N ALA A 793 -3.60 -29.71 0.49
CA ALA A 793 -3.46 -30.78 -0.49
C ALA A 793 -4.84 -31.43 -0.66
N LEU A 794 -5.35 -31.41 -1.89
CA LEU A 794 -6.69 -31.90 -2.23
C LEU A 794 -6.59 -33.04 -3.24
N ASP A 795 -7.49 -34.00 -3.16
CA ASP A 795 -7.65 -34.99 -4.21
C ASP A 795 -8.17 -34.31 -5.49
N LEU A 796 -7.54 -34.61 -6.62
CA LEU A 796 -7.87 -34.03 -7.92
C LEU A 796 -9.28 -34.41 -8.39
N GLU A 797 -9.70 -35.64 -8.14
CA GLU A 797 -10.95 -36.17 -8.68
C GLU A 797 -12.13 -35.75 -7.80
N THR A 798 -12.00 -35.86 -6.49
CA THR A 798 -13.10 -35.61 -5.55
C THR A 798 -13.08 -34.21 -4.94
N GLY A 799 -11.92 -33.56 -4.87
CA GLY A 799 -11.74 -32.31 -4.12
C GLY A 799 -11.68 -32.52 -2.60
N ASP A 800 -11.59 -33.77 -2.14
CA ASP A 800 -11.46 -34.09 -0.72
C ASP A 800 -10.11 -33.64 -0.17
N VAL A 801 -10.09 -33.28 1.12
CA VAL A 801 -8.86 -32.86 1.80
C VAL A 801 -7.98 -34.09 2.07
N ILE A 802 -6.79 -34.11 1.46
CA ILE A 802 -5.74 -35.08 1.77
C ILE A 802 -4.95 -34.62 3.00
N SER A 803 -4.53 -33.34 3.00
CA SER A 803 -3.81 -32.77 4.14
C SER A 803 -3.94 -31.24 4.17
N ARG A 804 -3.61 -30.66 5.33
CA ARG A 804 -3.58 -29.21 5.54
C ARG A 804 -2.41 -28.81 6.44
N GLU A 805 -1.88 -27.63 6.20
CA GLU A 805 -0.89 -26.96 7.04
C GLU A 805 -1.30 -25.49 7.23
N ARG A 806 -1.06 -24.93 8.42
CA ARG A 806 -1.27 -23.49 8.68
C ARG A 806 0.08 -22.82 8.94
N LEU A 807 0.40 -21.82 8.15
CA LEU A 807 1.59 -20.98 8.29
C LEU A 807 1.21 -19.72 9.07
N SER A 808 1.55 -19.70 10.36
CA SER A 808 1.43 -18.52 11.22
C SER A 808 2.81 -18.13 11.74
N SER A 809 3.05 -16.84 11.90
CA SER A 809 4.28 -16.29 12.48
C SER A 809 3.99 -15.65 13.83
N ASP A 810 4.98 -15.71 14.71
CA ASP A 810 4.91 -15.07 16.01
C ASP A 810 5.22 -13.57 15.87
N HIS A 811 4.35 -12.73 16.45
CA HIS A 811 4.49 -11.28 16.46
C HIS A 811 5.56 -10.80 17.46
N ASP A 812 5.99 -11.68 18.38
CA ASP A 812 6.96 -11.39 19.44
C ASP A 812 8.39 -11.86 19.14
N MET A 813 8.69 -12.23 17.89
CA MET A 813 9.98 -12.82 17.54
C MET A 813 11.19 -11.90 17.81
N GLU A 814 12.09 -12.35 18.67
CA GLU A 814 13.42 -11.74 18.82
C GLU A 814 14.36 -12.18 17.69
N ILE A 815 14.69 -11.24 16.80
CA ILE A 815 15.60 -11.46 15.68
C ILE A 815 17.03 -11.05 16.08
N ALA A 816 17.91 -12.04 16.30
CA ALA A 816 19.32 -11.78 16.65
C ALA A 816 20.14 -11.15 15.50
N TRP A 817 21.23 -10.45 15.85
CA TRP A 817 22.24 -9.90 14.90
C TRP A 817 22.69 -10.96 13.88
N GLY A 818 22.66 -10.61 12.59
CA GLY A 818 23.18 -11.45 11.51
C GLY A 818 22.30 -12.63 11.07
N ARG A 819 21.08 -12.79 11.61
CA ARG A 819 20.11 -13.75 11.05
C ARG A 819 19.74 -13.35 9.62
N ASP A 820 19.61 -14.37 8.76
CA ASP A 820 19.17 -14.17 7.39
C ASP A 820 17.73 -13.65 7.37
N GLN A 821 17.56 -12.37 7.01
CA GLN A 821 16.26 -11.71 6.94
C GLN A 821 15.29 -12.41 5.98
N THR A 822 15.81 -13.28 5.10
CA THR A 822 15.05 -13.94 4.05
C THR A 822 14.51 -15.32 4.41
N VAL A 823 14.88 -15.91 5.57
CA VAL A 823 14.56 -17.33 5.86
C VAL A 823 13.69 -17.53 7.10
N ASP A 824 13.70 -16.63 8.10
CA ASP A 824 13.12 -16.91 9.43
C ASP A 824 12.28 -15.75 10.03
N THR A 825 11.73 -14.86 9.19
CA THR A 825 11.04 -13.64 9.66
C THR A 825 9.56 -13.55 9.24
N GLY A 826 8.96 -14.66 8.79
CA GLY A 826 7.60 -14.74 8.25
C GLY A 826 7.56 -15.00 6.74
N VAL A 827 6.36 -15.10 6.18
CA VAL A 827 6.15 -15.42 4.75
C VAL A 827 4.90 -14.75 4.19
N LEU A 828 5.01 -14.23 2.96
CA LEU A 828 3.88 -13.76 2.14
C LEU A 828 3.41 -14.85 1.18
N SER A 829 2.14 -14.80 0.80
CA SER A 829 1.62 -15.67 -0.26
C SER A 829 2.30 -15.38 -1.61
N ASP A 830 2.35 -16.41 -2.45
CA ASP A 830 2.86 -16.40 -3.83
C ASP A 830 2.44 -17.71 -4.51
N LEU A 831 2.74 -17.84 -5.81
CA LEU A 831 2.57 -19.11 -6.53
C LEU A 831 3.47 -20.22 -5.95
N LEU A 832 2.92 -21.44 -5.92
CA LEU A 832 3.67 -22.63 -5.52
C LEU A 832 4.59 -23.13 -6.63
N VAL A 833 5.80 -23.54 -6.22
CA VAL A 833 6.84 -24.14 -7.08
C VAL A 833 7.19 -25.52 -6.54
N ALA A 834 7.35 -26.50 -7.43
CA ALA A 834 7.80 -27.84 -7.07
C ALA A 834 9.19 -28.14 -7.63
N HIS A 835 10.01 -28.82 -6.83
CA HIS A 835 11.29 -29.39 -7.27
C HIS A 835 11.44 -30.79 -6.68
N GLY A 836 11.61 -31.81 -7.52
CA GLY A 836 11.55 -33.20 -7.09
C GLY A 836 10.17 -33.56 -6.52
N ASP A 837 10.12 -34.08 -5.30
CA ASP A 837 8.90 -34.39 -4.54
C ASP A 837 8.44 -33.23 -3.63
N ARG A 838 9.22 -32.15 -3.54
CA ARG A 838 9.00 -31.05 -2.60
C ARG A 838 8.22 -29.90 -3.23
N ILE A 839 7.45 -29.24 -2.39
CA ILE A 839 6.60 -28.10 -2.75
C ILE A 839 7.00 -26.92 -1.89
N TYR A 840 7.14 -25.75 -2.50
CA TYR A 840 7.63 -24.55 -1.85
C TYR A 840 6.65 -23.39 -2.05
N LEU A 841 6.43 -22.65 -0.96
CA LEU A 841 5.91 -21.29 -0.97
C LEU A 841 7.08 -20.34 -0.73
N ARG A 842 7.51 -19.61 -1.77
CA ARG A 842 8.73 -18.81 -1.73
C ARG A 842 9.91 -19.64 -1.18
N GLN A 843 10.56 -19.24 -0.10
CA GLN A 843 11.67 -19.98 0.53
C GLN A 843 11.23 -21.15 1.43
N ARG A 844 9.93 -21.33 1.70
CA ARG A 844 9.43 -22.26 2.73
C ARG A 844 8.88 -23.54 2.11
N PRO A 845 9.42 -24.73 2.44
CA PRO A 845 8.81 -25.99 2.02
C PRO A 845 7.48 -26.21 2.77
N LEU A 846 6.52 -26.86 2.11
CA LEU A 846 5.21 -27.22 2.65
C LEU A 846 5.09 -28.73 2.80
N PHE A 847 4.22 -29.17 3.73
CA PHE A 847 3.83 -30.57 3.95
C PHE A 847 4.98 -31.54 4.32
N ALA A 848 6.18 -31.02 4.58
CA ALA A 848 7.35 -31.79 4.98
C ALA A 848 8.12 -31.07 6.11
N LYS A 849 8.73 -31.82 7.03
CA LYS A 849 9.65 -31.23 8.02
C LYS A 849 10.92 -30.78 7.31
N ALA A 850 11.10 -29.47 7.15
CA ALA A 850 12.34 -28.89 6.63
C ALA A 850 13.52 -29.29 7.55
N LYS A 851 14.59 -29.85 6.98
CA LYS A 851 15.88 -29.89 7.70
C LYS A 851 16.48 -28.49 7.66
N GLN A 852 16.76 -27.89 8.84
CA GLN A 852 17.40 -26.59 8.95
C GLN A 852 18.70 -26.54 8.11
N GLY A 853 18.85 -25.48 7.30
CA GLY A 853 20.09 -25.19 6.58
C GLY A 853 20.22 -25.78 5.17
N GLN A 854 19.23 -26.49 4.63
CA GLN A 854 19.26 -26.92 3.23
C GLN A 854 18.80 -25.77 2.32
N VAL A 855 19.69 -25.27 1.46
CA VAL A 855 19.32 -24.31 0.41
C VAL A 855 18.39 -25.01 -0.56
N SER A 856 17.22 -24.43 -0.77
CA SER A 856 16.21 -24.96 -1.67
C SER A 856 16.64 -24.76 -3.13
N GLU A 857 16.60 -25.80 -3.96
CA GLU A 857 17.04 -25.82 -5.35
C GLU A 857 15.93 -25.44 -6.34
N HIS A 858 15.13 -24.40 -6.05
CA HIS A 858 13.97 -24.04 -6.86
C HIS A 858 13.93 -22.55 -7.23
N LEU A 859 13.03 -22.19 -8.13
CA LEU A 859 12.75 -20.81 -8.52
C LEU A 859 12.08 -20.03 -7.39
N ARG A 860 12.58 -18.84 -7.07
CA ARG A 860 11.91 -17.92 -6.14
C ARG A 860 12.19 -16.45 -6.45
N SER A 861 11.26 -15.58 -6.10
CA SER A 861 11.42 -14.12 -6.18
C SER A 861 11.38 -13.50 -4.78
N THR A 862 12.14 -12.42 -4.55
CA THR A 862 12.06 -11.68 -3.28
C THR A 862 10.73 -10.96 -3.11
N ALA A 863 10.14 -10.43 -4.19
CA ALA A 863 8.87 -9.71 -4.13
C ALA A 863 7.65 -10.59 -4.42
N GLY A 864 7.84 -11.67 -5.19
CA GLY A 864 6.80 -12.59 -5.65
C GLY A 864 6.94 -12.85 -7.14
N LEU A 865 6.41 -13.96 -7.64
CA LEU A 865 6.49 -14.30 -9.07
C LEU A 865 5.55 -13.45 -9.93
N LEU A 866 4.59 -12.75 -9.33
CA LEU A 866 3.59 -11.90 -9.99
C LEU A 866 3.87 -10.39 -9.85
N ASP A 867 4.97 -9.98 -9.21
CA ASP A 867 5.31 -8.57 -9.06
C ASP A 867 5.90 -8.01 -10.38
N ASP A 868 5.10 -7.19 -11.08
CA ASP A 868 5.46 -6.54 -12.34
C ASP A 868 5.93 -5.09 -12.18
N SER A 869 6.23 -4.65 -10.95
CA SER A 869 6.62 -3.27 -10.67
C SER A 869 8.03 -2.92 -11.16
N TRP A 870 8.86 -3.94 -11.42
CA TRP A 870 10.30 -3.82 -11.69
C TRP A 870 11.05 -3.00 -10.62
N PHE A 871 10.61 -3.07 -9.37
CA PHE A 871 11.28 -2.37 -8.31
C PHE A 871 12.76 -2.82 -8.23
N HIS A 872 13.70 -1.87 -8.25
CA HIS A 872 15.15 -2.11 -8.48
C HIS A 872 15.87 -2.99 -7.43
N ARG A 873 15.16 -3.52 -6.43
CA ARG A 873 15.69 -4.46 -5.42
C ARG A 873 14.91 -5.78 -5.38
N THR A 874 14.07 -6.04 -6.38
CA THR A 874 13.44 -7.35 -6.59
C THR A 874 14.37 -8.25 -7.38
N ARG A 875 14.53 -9.51 -6.96
CA ARG A 875 15.47 -10.45 -7.57
C ARG A 875 14.85 -11.82 -7.67
N TRP A 876 15.09 -12.48 -8.79
CA TRP A 876 14.75 -13.87 -9.03
C TRP A 876 15.99 -14.75 -8.81
N PHE A 877 15.78 -15.83 -8.08
CA PHE A 877 16.78 -16.80 -7.71
C PHE A 877 16.41 -18.15 -8.31
N LEU A 878 17.41 -18.87 -8.77
CA LEU A 878 17.32 -20.30 -9.00
C LEU A 878 18.27 -20.98 -8.03
N GLY A 879 17.69 -21.76 -7.12
CA GLY A 879 18.43 -22.28 -5.98
C GLY A 879 18.89 -21.17 -5.01
N GLY A 880 20.16 -21.21 -4.64
CA GLY A 880 20.80 -20.20 -3.78
C GLY A 880 21.31 -18.96 -4.52
N VAL A 881 21.20 -18.91 -5.85
CA VAL A 881 21.92 -17.94 -6.69
C VAL A 881 20.95 -16.87 -7.23
N PRO A 882 21.19 -15.56 -6.99
CA PRO A 882 20.45 -14.48 -7.64
C PRO A 882 20.98 -14.25 -9.06
N TYR A 883 20.13 -14.43 -10.07
CA TYR A 883 20.52 -14.31 -11.48
C TYR A 883 20.15 -12.95 -12.10
N ALA A 884 18.94 -12.46 -11.83
CA ALA A 884 18.34 -11.34 -12.55
C ALA A 884 17.09 -10.76 -11.85
N GLU A 885 16.52 -9.69 -12.39
CA GLU A 885 15.18 -9.21 -12.05
C GLU A 885 14.08 -10.11 -12.62
N TYR A 886 14.35 -10.81 -13.73
CA TYR A 886 13.42 -11.70 -14.41
C TYR A 886 14.19 -12.80 -15.17
N LEU A 887 13.75 -14.06 -15.10
CA LEU A 887 14.47 -15.18 -15.70
C LEU A 887 13.55 -16.29 -16.23
N VAL A 888 14.07 -17.09 -17.16
CA VAL A 888 13.57 -18.40 -17.61
C VAL A 888 14.74 -19.38 -17.60
N PHE A 889 14.49 -20.68 -17.49
CA PHE A 889 15.56 -21.66 -17.41
C PHE A 889 15.15 -23.02 -17.97
N ASN A 890 16.14 -23.80 -18.39
CA ASN A 890 15.98 -25.20 -18.78
C ASN A 890 17.19 -26.01 -18.24
N ASN A 891 17.38 -27.24 -18.70
CA ASN A 891 18.51 -28.07 -18.27
C ASN A 891 19.88 -27.57 -18.80
N GLN A 892 19.91 -26.72 -19.83
CA GLN A 892 21.13 -26.19 -20.43
C GLN A 892 21.60 -24.90 -19.74
N GLY A 893 20.71 -24.13 -19.10
CA GLY A 893 21.08 -22.87 -18.48
C GLY A 893 19.90 -21.98 -18.11
N VAL A 894 20.22 -20.73 -17.79
CA VAL A 894 19.29 -19.66 -17.46
C VAL A 894 19.40 -18.56 -18.51
N CYS A 895 18.27 -18.07 -18.99
CA CYS A 895 18.18 -16.79 -19.71
C CYS A 895 17.49 -15.76 -18.82
N GLY A 896 17.96 -14.52 -18.82
CA GLY A 896 17.45 -13.51 -17.89
C GLY A 896 17.62 -12.08 -18.37
N VAL A 897 16.96 -11.16 -17.67
CA VAL A 897 17.00 -9.73 -17.97
C VAL A 897 17.48 -8.97 -16.74
N ARG A 898 18.58 -8.23 -16.90
CA ARG A 898 19.16 -7.38 -15.86
C ARG A 898 18.93 -5.91 -16.15
N ALA A 899 18.42 -5.20 -15.15
CA ALA A 899 18.25 -3.75 -15.20
C ALA A 899 19.52 -2.98 -14.83
N ARG A 900 20.55 -3.64 -14.28
CA ARG A 900 21.77 -2.99 -13.76
C ARG A 900 23.03 -3.82 -14.01
N GLU A 901 24.18 -3.14 -13.97
CA GLU A 901 25.51 -3.75 -14.11
C GLU A 901 25.92 -4.59 -12.87
N SER A 902 25.26 -4.41 -11.71
CA SER A 902 25.52 -5.20 -10.49
C SER A 902 24.24 -5.69 -9.82
N ILE A 903 24.23 -6.95 -9.39
CA ILE A 903 23.09 -7.63 -8.73
C ILE A 903 23.11 -7.41 -7.20
N GLY A 904 24.24 -6.94 -6.63
CA GLY A 904 24.57 -7.06 -5.21
C GLY A 904 24.73 -5.78 -4.38
N GLY A 905 24.25 -4.60 -4.81
CA GLY A 905 24.59 -3.35 -4.12
C GLY A 905 23.50 -2.28 -4.03
N TYR A 906 23.70 -1.36 -3.07
CA TYR A 906 23.16 0.01 -3.12
C TYR A 906 23.87 0.77 -4.25
N GLY A 907 23.47 0.58 -5.51
CA GLY A 907 24.22 1.17 -6.63
C GLY A 907 23.41 1.42 -7.91
N GLY A 908 23.64 2.61 -8.52
CA GLY A 908 23.38 3.05 -9.90
C GLY A 908 21.92 3.21 -10.33
N HIS A 909 21.40 4.44 -10.45
CA HIS A 909 20.07 4.71 -10.99
C HIS A 909 19.84 4.02 -12.34
N PHE A 910 18.68 3.35 -12.51
CA PHE A 910 18.23 2.92 -13.83
C PHE A 910 17.69 4.16 -14.55
N THR A 911 18.36 4.53 -15.64
CA THR A 911 17.97 5.65 -16.51
C THR A 911 17.43 5.09 -17.82
N PRO A 912 16.11 5.17 -18.07
CA PRO A 912 15.49 4.86 -19.35
C PRO A 912 16.29 5.32 -20.56
N GLY A 913 16.39 4.47 -21.59
CA GLY A 913 16.85 4.89 -22.92
C GLY A 913 18.32 5.26 -23.03
N THR A 914 19.14 4.97 -22.01
CA THR A 914 20.59 5.25 -22.05
C THR A 914 21.41 4.07 -22.55
N LYS A 915 21.24 2.89 -21.93
CA LYS A 915 21.99 1.66 -22.27
C LYS A 915 21.11 0.46 -22.61
N GLY A 916 19.80 0.54 -22.36
CA GLY A 916 18.88 -0.60 -22.45
C GLY A 916 19.10 -1.69 -21.37
N PHE A 917 18.25 -2.69 -21.37
CA PHE A 917 18.34 -3.84 -20.46
C PHE A 917 19.36 -4.85 -20.96
N GLU A 918 20.06 -5.54 -20.05
CA GLU A 918 20.95 -6.64 -20.42
C GLU A 918 20.13 -7.94 -20.48
N LEU A 919 19.90 -8.46 -21.69
CA LEU A 919 19.43 -9.82 -21.90
C LEU A 919 20.66 -10.74 -21.92
N PHE A 920 20.64 -11.85 -21.20
CA PHE A 920 21.79 -12.75 -21.11
C PHE A 920 21.37 -14.21 -21.08
N ALA A 921 22.33 -15.09 -21.38
CA ALA A 921 22.29 -16.50 -20.96
C ALA A 921 23.50 -16.82 -20.09
N ALA A 922 23.31 -17.70 -19.10
CA ALA A 922 24.35 -18.20 -18.22
C ALA A 922 24.12 -19.67 -17.90
N ASP A 923 25.17 -20.36 -17.47
CA ASP A 923 25.07 -21.74 -17.03
C ASP A 923 24.44 -21.86 -15.64
N LEU A 924 23.90 -23.05 -15.35
CA LEU A 924 23.46 -23.39 -14.01
C LEU A 924 24.67 -23.52 -13.10
N VAL A 925 24.73 -22.68 -12.06
CA VAL A 925 25.80 -22.72 -11.07
C VAL A 925 25.37 -23.57 -9.89
N ALA A 926 26.18 -24.56 -9.53
CA ALA A 926 25.94 -25.35 -8.33
C ALA A 926 25.88 -24.43 -7.09
N PRO A 927 24.91 -24.60 -6.18
CA PRO A 927 24.79 -23.74 -5.01
C PRO A 927 26.06 -23.82 -4.17
N GLN A 928 26.77 -22.70 -3.99
CA GLN A 928 27.91 -22.65 -3.09
C GLN A 928 27.43 -22.95 -1.67
N ARG A 929 27.93 -24.03 -1.06
CA ARG A 929 27.70 -24.30 0.38
C ARG A 929 28.21 -23.10 1.17
N ARG A 930 27.30 -22.30 1.74
CA ARG A 930 27.68 -21.32 2.77
C ARG A 930 28.46 -22.07 3.85
N ARG A 931 29.71 -21.69 4.09
CA ARG A 931 30.38 -22.04 5.36
C ARG A 931 29.46 -21.55 6.47
N ALA A 932 29.05 -22.44 7.37
CA ALA A 932 28.31 -22.04 8.55
C ALA A 932 29.06 -20.88 9.21
N ALA A 933 28.36 -19.77 9.47
CA ALA A 933 28.93 -18.73 10.31
C ALA A 933 29.39 -19.42 11.61
N PRO A 934 30.61 -19.14 12.11
CA PRO A 934 31.06 -19.75 13.35
C PRO A 934 29.99 -19.50 14.42
N LYS A 935 29.61 -20.56 15.15
CA LYS A 935 28.71 -20.44 16.30
C LYS A 935 29.27 -19.33 17.17
N ALA A 936 28.56 -18.20 17.27
CA ALA A 936 28.88 -17.20 18.26
C ALA A 936 28.65 -17.88 19.61
N GLU A 937 29.74 -18.18 20.33
CA GLU A 937 29.64 -18.58 21.73
C GLU A 937 28.82 -17.53 22.46
N ALA A 938 27.78 -17.98 23.15
CA ALA A 938 26.99 -17.14 24.04
C ALA A 938 27.90 -16.66 25.18
N LYS A 939 28.57 -15.52 24.99
CA LYS A 939 29.24 -14.85 26.10
C LYS A 939 28.18 -14.20 26.99
N PRO A 940 28.28 -14.32 28.32
CA PRO A 940 27.41 -13.58 29.23
C PRO A 940 27.61 -12.08 28.95
N ARG A 941 26.54 -11.35 28.65
CA ARG A 941 26.58 -9.90 28.48
C ARG A 941 26.73 -9.26 29.87
N VAL A 942 27.98 -9.07 30.31
CA VAL A 942 28.30 -8.08 31.33
C VAL A 942 28.30 -6.71 30.66
N SER A 943 27.57 -5.77 31.25
CA SER A 943 27.51 -4.37 30.87
C SER A 943 28.91 -3.74 30.92
N ASN A 944 29.56 -3.57 29.77
CA ASN A 944 30.69 -2.65 29.67
C ASN A 944 30.55 -1.79 28.42
N ARG A 945 29.96 -0.61 28.63
CA ARG A 945 30.04 0.55 27.75
C ARG A 945 31.48 1.09 27.81
N GLN A 946 32.42 0.52 27.07
CA GLN A 946 33.66 1.21 26.73
C GLN A 946 34.39 0.60 25.52
N SER A 947 34.85 1.53 24.68
CA SER A 947 35.92 1.46 23.67
C SER A 947 35.84 0.48 22.48
N GLY A 948 35.79 1.09 21.29
CA GLY A 948 36.65 0.76 20.16
C GLY A 948 36.47 -0.61 19.50
N ARG A 949 35.57 -0.70 18.50
CA ARG A 949 35.81 -1.58 17.35
C ARG A 949 35.56 -0.84 16.03
N PRO A 950 36.42 -1.02 15.01
CA PRO A 950 36.38 -0.24 13.79
C PRO A 950 35.22 -0.66 12.88
N ARG A 951 34.93 0.20 11.89
CA ARG A 951 34.09 -0.11 10.73
C ARG A 951 34.43 -1.49 10.16
N GLY A 952 33.54 -2.46 10.33
CA GLY A 952 33.34 -3.48 9.32
C GLY A 952 32.36 -2.89 8.31
N PRO A 953 32.70 -2.76 7.01
CA PRO A 953 31.65 -2.53 6.02
C PRO A 953 30.63 -3.65 6.22
N SER A 954 29.33 -3.37 6.08
CA SER A 954 28.40 -4.46 5.80
C SER A 954 28.88 -5.06 4.49
N GLN A 955 29.71 -6.11 4.57
CA GLN A 955 29.85 -7.05 3.49
C GLN A 955 28.50 -7.75 3.42
N THR A 956 27.50 -7.07 2.84
CA THR A 956 26.56 -7.78 1.99
C THR A 956 27.47 -8.59 1.09
N PRO A 957 27.46 -9.94 1.16
CA PRO A 957 28.30 -10.70 0.26
C PRO A 957 27.93 -10.22 -1.13
N THR A 958 28.86 -9.57 -1.82
CA THR A 958 28.81 -9.41 -3.26
C THR A 958 28.80 -10.82 -3.78
N VAL A 959 27.61 -11.38 -3.95
CA VAL A 959 27.44 -12.61 -4.70
C VAL A 959 27.88 -12.24 -6.09
N SER A 960 29.10 -12.66 -6.44
CA SER A 960 29.64 -12.50 -7.79
C SER A 960 28.61 -13.09 -8.73
N LYS A 961 28.17 -12.29 -9.72
CA LYS A 961 27.26 -12.79 -10.75
C LYS A 961 27.89 -14.03 -11.42
N PRO A 962 27.10 -15.05 -11.77
CA PRO A 962 27.57 -16.09 -12.68
C PRO A 962 28.18 -15.50 -13.95
N SER A 963 29.17 -16.18 -14.53
CA SER A 963 29.69 -15.81 -15.86
C SER A 963 28.60 -16.03 -16.90
N ASP A 964 28.36 -15.00 -17.71
CA ASP A 964 27.39 -15.06 -18.80
C ASP A 964 28.03 -15.81 -19.98
N ARG A 965 27.31 -16.77 -20.58
CA ARG A 965 27.68 -17.38 -21.87
C ARG A 965 27.68 -16.32 -22.98
N TRP A 966 26.65 -15.47 -22.95
CA TRP A 966 26.53 -14.28 -23.77
C TRP A 966 25.66 -13.24 -23.05
N SER A 967 25.85 -11.96 -23.38
CA SER A 967 24.92 -10.91 -23.01
C SER A 967 24.80 -9.86 -24.11
N VAL A 968 23.59 -9.37 -24.33
CA VAL A 968 23.26 -8.34 -25.33
C VAL A 968 22.38 -7.27 -24.71
N ARG A 969 22.55 -6.02 -25.15
CA ARG A 969 21.71 -4.91 -24.72
C ARG A 969 20.48 -4.80 -25.61
N VAL A 970 19.30 -4.80 -24.99
CA VAL A 970 18.03 -4.65 -25.69
C VAL A 970 17.34 -3.34 -25.30
N PRO A 971 16.79 -2.60 -26.27
CA PRO A 971 16.09 -1.33 -26.02
C PRO A 971 14.64 -1.53 -25.54
N VAL A 972 14.36 -2.67 -24.90
CA VAL A 972 13.02 -3.15 -24.54
C VAL A 972 13.02 -3.55 -23.06
N ARG A 973 12.05 -3.06 -22.30
CA ARG A 973 11.71 -3.59 -20.98
C ARG A 973 10.93 -4.88 -21.19
N VAL A 974 11.67 -5.99 -21.28
CA VAL A 974 11.13 -7.33 -21.43
C VAL A 974 10.18 -7.61 -20.28
N THR A 975 8.94 -8.00 -20.55
CA THR A 975 7.91 -8.33 -19.54
C THR A 975 7.39 -9.74 -19.71
N ALA A 976 7.61 -10.39 -20.86
CA ALA A 976 7.32 -11.79 -21.06
C ALA A 976 8.50 -12.46 -21.80
N MET A 977 8.87 -13.66 -21.38
CA MET A 977 9.99 -14.40 -21.97
C MET A 977 9.74 -15.90 -21.88
N VAL A 978 10.08 -16.64 -22.94
CA VAL A 978 10.00 -18.11 -22.99
C VAL A 978 11.17 -18.70 -23.77
N ILE A 979 11.63 -19.90 -23.38
CA ILE A 979 12.53 -20.72 -24.19
C ILE A 979 11.69 -21.76 -24.95
N ALA A 980 11.81 -21.83 -26.27
CA ALA A 980 11.17 -22.81 -27.13
C ALA A 980 12.24 -23.52 -27.98
N GLY A 981 12.63 -24.73 -27.56
CA GLY A 981 13.75 -25.44 -28.16
C GLY A 981 15.05 -24.67 -27.95
N GLU A 982 15.67 -24.23 -29.05
CA GLU A 982 16.93 -23.46 -29.04
C GLU A 982 16.71 -21.94 -29.19
N THR A 983 15.45 -21.49 -29.21
CA THR A 983 15.10 -20.07 -29.38
C THR A 983 14.56 -19.47 -28.08
N LEU A 984 15.09 -18.30 -27.71
CA LEU A 984 14.60 -17.44 -26.65
C LEU A 984 13.71 -16.37 -27.25
N PHE A 985 12.42 -16.39 -26.93
CA PHE A 985 11.49 -15.32 -27.28
C PHE A 985 11.36 -14.36 -26.10
N ALA A 986 11.53 -13.07 -26.35
CA ALA A 986 11.43 -12.01 -25.35
C ALA A 986 10.54 -10.87 -25.89
N ALA A 987 9.48 -10.54 -25.14
CA ALA A 987 8.55 -9.47 -25.49
C ALA A 987 8.50 -8.39 -24.41
N GLY A 988 8.32 -7.14 -24.82
CA GLY A 988 8.21 -6.02 -23.88
C GLY A 988 7.87 -4.70 -24.52
N ILE A 989 7.89 -3.65 -23.72
CA ILE A 989 7.65 -2.27 -24.15
C ILE A 989 8.98 -1.53 -24.38
N ASP A 990 8.94 -0.46 -25.16
CA ASP A 990 10.13 0.37 -25.42
C ASP A 990 10.68 0.98 -24.13
N ASP A 991 12.01 0.97 -23.98
CA ASP A 991 12.69 1.64 -22.87
C ASP A 991 13.08 3.07 -23.26
N VAL A 992 12.09 3.92 -23.55
CA VAL A 992 12.32 5.30 -24.03
C VAL A 992 11.34 6.28 -23.36
N LEU A 993 11.85 7.46 -22.99
CA LEU A 993 11.04 8.63 -22.63
C LEU A 993 10.90 9.54 -23.86
N TYR A 994 9.71 9.65 -24.44
CA TYR A 994 9.48 10.57 -25.56
C TYR A 994 9.37 12.03 -25.06
N SER A 995 9.81 13.00 -25.86
CA SER A 995 9.78 14.42 -25.46
C SER A 995 8.36 14.95 -25.20
N GLU A 996 7.42 14.63 -26.09
CA GLU A 996 6.03 15.13 -26.03
C GLU A 996 5.14 14.38 -25.03
N ASP A 997 5.35 13.06 -24.89
CA ASP A 997 4.65 12.20 -23.94
C ASP A 997 5.66 11.21 -23.32
N PRO A 998 6.36 11.63 -22.24
CA PRO A 998 7.40 10.83 -21.61
C PRO A 998 6.91 9.46 -21.11
N TRP A 999 5.61 9.28 -20.93
CA TRP A 999 5.06 8.07 -20.32
C TRP A 999 4.44 7.10 -21.32
N ALA A 1000 4.28 7.50 -22.59
CA ALA A 1000 3.58 6.71 -23.59
C ALA A 1000 4.09 5.26 -23.71
N ALA A 1001 5.42 5.06 -23.69
CA ALA A 1001 6.00 3.72 -23.72
C ALA A 1001 5.68 2.92 -22.45
N TYR A 1002 5.95 3.50 -21.27
CA TYR A 1002 5.77 2.85 -19.97
C TYR A 1002 4.32 2.50 -19.64
N GLU A 1003 3.37 3.26 -20.18
CA GLU A 1003 1.94 2.99 -20.08
C GLU A 1003 1.42 2.07 -21.19
N GLY A 1004 2.32 1.53 -22.03
CA GLY A 1004 1.99 0.60 -23.10
C GLY A 1004 1.26 1.22 -24.29
N ARG A 1005 1.07 2.55 -24.33
CA ARG A 1005 0.38 3.28 -25.40
C ARG A 1005 1.11 3.23 -26.75
N LYS A 1006 2.39 2.83 -26.76
CA LYS A 1006 3.18 2.65 -27.99
C LYS A 1006 3.26 1.19 -28.47
N GLY A 1007 2.49 0.29 -27.87
CA GLY A 1007 2.54 -1.13 -28.18
C GLY A 1007 3.75 -1.80 -27.52
N GLY A 1008 4.34 -2.77 -28.22
CA GLY A 1008 5.52 -3.47 -27.74
C GLY A 1008 6.33 -4.08 -28.88
N ARG A 1009 7.32 -4.88 -28.51
CA ARG A 1009 8.16 -5.66 -29.43
C ARG A 1009 8.26 -7.10 -28.95
N LEU A 1010 8.33 -8.03 -29.88
CA LEU A 1010 8.68 -9.44 -29.66
C LEU A 1010 9.98 -9.70 -30.42
N MET A 1011 10.99 -10.23 -29.75
CA MET A 1011 12.30 -10.53 -30.32
C MET A 1011 12.64 -11.99 -30.10
N ALA A 1012 13.28 -12.62 -31.08
CA ALA A 1012 13.78 -13.99 -31.01
C ALA A 1012 15.31 -14.00 -31.01
N PHE A 1013 15.91 -14.76 -30.10
CA PHE A 1013 17.35 -14.91 -29.96
C PHE A 1013 17.75 -16.38 -29.92
N SER A 1014 18.93 -16.71 -30.44
CA SER A 1014 19.54 -18.02 -30.21
C SER A 1014 19.95 -18.15 -28.73
N VAL A 1015 19.53 -19.25 -28.09
CA VAL A 1015 19.91 -19.53 -26.69
C VAL A 1015 21.42 -19.81 -26.56
N ASN A 1016 22.08 -20.21 -27.64
CA ASN A 1016 23.46 -20.70 -27.62
C ASN A 1016 24.48 -19.55 -27.61
N ASP A 1017 24.27 -18.52 -28.42
CA ASP A 1017 25.23 -17.43 -28.67
C ASP A 1017 24.63 -16.01 -28.54
N GLY A 1018 23.31 -15.90 -28.39
CA GLY A 1018 22.63 -14.60 -28.25
C GLY A 1018 22.43 -13.86 -29.56
N GLU A 1019 22.63 -14.52 -30.71
CA GLU A 1019 22.32 -13.92 -32.02
C GLU A 1019 20.83 -13.57 -32.10
N LYS A 1020 20.51 -12.35 -32.54
CA LYS A 1020 19.12 -11.92 -32.77
C LYS A 1020 18.62 -12.51 -34.09
N LEU A 1021 17.70 -13.46 -34.00
CA LEU A 1021 17.15 -14.20 -35.15
C LEU A 1021 16.00 -13.45 -35.83
N ALA A 1022 15.15 -12.77 -35.06
CA ALA A 1022 14.00 -12.01 -35.59
C ALA A 1022 13.50 -10.92 -34.61
N GLU A 1023 12.73 -9.97 -35.12
CA GLU A 1023 12.07 -8.92 -34.35
C GLU A 1023 10.73 -8.53 -34.98
N TYR A 1024 9.69 -8.41 -34.14
CA TYR A 1024 8.31 -8.12 -34.52
C TYR A 1024 7.78 -6.94 -33.72
N LYS A 1025 7.00 -6.07 -34.38
CA LYS A 1025 6.26 -5.01 -33.72
C LYS A 1025 4.91 -5.53 -33.22
N LEU A 1026 4.61 -5.29 -31.96
CA LEU A 1026 3.32 -5.58 -31.34
C LEU A 1026 2.46 -4.32 -31.29
N SER A 1027 1.20 -4.45 -31.68
CA SER A 1027 0.24 -3.33 -31.63
C SER A 1027 -0.20 -2.95 -30.22
N ALA A 1028 0.02 -3.83 -29.23
CA ALA A 1028 -0.32 -3.62 -27.83
C ALA A 1028 0.82 -4.13 -26.93
N ALA A 1029 0.94 -3.55 -25.73
CA ALA A 1029 1.92 -3.98 -24.75
C ALA A 1029 1.61 -5.42 -24.26
N PRO A 1030 2.61 -6.31 -24.18
CA PRO A 1030 2.42 -7.63 -23.59
C PRO A 1030 2.11 -7.55 -22.10
N VAL A 1031 1.36 -8.53 -21.58
CA VAL A 1031 1.16 -8.72 -20.15
C VAL A 1031 2.46 -9.28 -19.53
N PHE A 1032 2.72 -8.96 -18.26
CA PHE A 1032 3.83 -9.56 -17.52
C PHE A 1032 3.67 -11.10 -17.44
N ASP A 1033 4.72 -11.84 -17.77
CA ASP A 1033 4.72 -13.29 -17.92
C ASP A 1033 3.66 -13.83 -18.92
N GLY A 1034 3.13 -12.97 -19.80
CA GLY A 1034 1.98 -13.23 -20.66
C GLY A 1034 2.20 -14.11 -21.90
N MET A 1035 3.24 -14.96 -21.92
CA MET A 1035 3.64 -15.72 -23.12
C MET A 1035 3.71 -17.23 -22.87
N ALA A 1036 3.32 -18.03 -23.86
CA ALA A 1036 3.47 -19.48 -23.87
C ALA A 1036 3.96 -19.96 -25.25
N ALA A 1037 4.71 -21.07 -25.26
CA ALA A 1037 5.15 -21.74 -26.48
C ALA A 1037 4.63 -23.18 -26.49
N ALA A 1038 3.84 -23.56 -27.49
CA ALA A 1038 3.27 -24.90 -27.56
C ALA A 1038 2.95 -25.26 -29.01
N HIS A 1039 3.14 -26.53 -29.37
CA HIS A 1039 2.78 -27.07 -30.70
C HIS A 1039 3.26 -26.20 -31.88
N GLY A 1040 4.53 -25.79 -31.89
CA GLY A 1040 5.11 -24.95 -32.94
C GLY A 1040 4.63 -23.50 -32.96
N CYS A 1041 3.88 -23.06 -31.94
CA CYS A 1041 3.29 -21.72 -31.89
C CYS A 1041 3.73 -20.92 -30.66
N ILE A 1042 3.76 -19.59 -30.81
CA ILE A 1042 3.83 -18.61 -29.70
C ILE A 1042 2.43 -18.04 -29.46
N TYR A 1043 2.01 -18.07 -28.19
CA TYR A 1043 0.78 -17.44 -27.71
C TYR A 1043 1.14 -16.27 -26.80
N LEU A 1044 0.60 -15.08 -27.08
CA LEU A 1044 0.94 -13.85 -26.38
C LEU A 1044 -0.31 -13.07 -25.96
N SER A 1045 -0.45 -12.87 -24.65
CA SER A 1045 -1.49 -12.05 -24.03
C SER A 1045 -1.03 -10.59 -23.94
N THR A 1046 -1.94 -9.66 -24.21
CA THR A 1046 -1.67 -8.20 -24.21
C THR A 1046 -2.51 -7.48 -23.16
N ARG A 1047 -1.99 -6.36 -22.63
CA ARG A 1047 -2.68 -5.52 -21.65
C ARG A 1047 -3.99 -4.92 -22.17
N GLY A 1048 -4.19 -4.90 -23.49
CA GLY A 1048 -5.42 -4.47 -24.15
C GLY A 1048 -6.46 -5.58 -24.35
N GLY A 1049 -6.29 -6.74 -23.72
CA GLY A 1049 -7.25 -7.83 -23.76
C GLY A 1049 -7.28 -8.64 -25.05
N ARG A 1050 -6.18 -8.61 -25.81
CA ARG A 1050 -6.00 -9.47 -26.99
C ARG A 1050 -5.06 -10.63 -26.69
N LEU A 1051 -5.42 -11.81 -27.20
CA LEU A 1051 -4.56 -12.98 -27.27
C LEU A 1051 -4.15 -13.19 -28.73
N LEU A 1052 -2.84 -13.24 -28.97
CA LEU A 1052 -2.23 -13.38 -30.28
C LEU A 1052 -1.62 -14.78 -30.41
N CYS A 1053 -1.79 -15.42 -31.56
CA CYS A 1053 -1.18 -16.69 -31.91
C CYS A 1053 -0.31 -16.54 -33.17
N TYR A 1054 0.94 -16.95 -33.06
CA TYR A 1054 1.91 -16.96 -34.15
C TYR A 1054 2.45 -18.39 -34.35
N ALA A 1055 2.68 -18.80 -35.59
CA ALA A 1055 3.41 -20.03 -35.90
C ALA A 1055 4.72 -19.73 -36.62
N GLY A 1056 5.67 -20.65 -36.48
CA GLY A 1056 6.86 -20.64 -37.32
C GLY A 1056 6.52 -20.99 -38.77
N GLU A 1057 7.18 -20.32 -39.72
CA GLU A 1057 7.19 -20.73 -41.15
C GLU A 1057 7.64 -22.18 -41.36
#